data_AF-A0A2E7CLX1-F1
#
_entry.id   AF-A0A2E7CLX1-F1
#
_cell.length_a   1.000
_cell.length_b   1.000
_cell.length_c   1.000
_cell.angle_alpha   90.00
_cell.angle_beta   90.00
_cell.angle_gamma   90.00
#
_symmetry.space_group_name_H-M   'P 1'
#
loop_
_entity.id
_entity.type
_entity.pdbx_description
1 polymer ?
#
loop_
_entity_poly.entity_id
_entity_poly.type
_entity_poly.pdbx_seq_one_letter_code
_entity_poly.pdbx_strand_id
1 'polypeptide(L)'
;STIVADDGDCDGVLTADDCADDNSALGAIAADGDCDGVLTADDCDDSDDTSTVVADDGDCDGVLTADDCDDSDDTSTVVANDGDCDGVLTADDCDDTDDASTVVADDGDCDGVLTADDCDDTDDASTTVATDADCDGTITADDCDDNDPGIQGSLDCDGDGFCDNGNGDITVDTDCDGTPDQTISAGDLIITEIMHRPYAFSADEKYREWIEIYNTTASSINLDGLKVADDVGSVTISGAYSIDAGGYFLLLSRDESDSETIDANIIFDFFPFHDTVVAGGLSLGNSDSLKLTYSGVVIDTVSWSSANGNQNGLYGSAAPILSSDLSNKSEYRASISLLTSAYDSVSNDDALNWIEGGTPFGTRGERGTPGSVNDFVLTSAELTLGDLIYSEVMINPYSSSGSGNNNEQQYVELYNTSSGIINLNGVMLESVESDGTTLTYTVSTDAFLAPDDYFLFVENSSAELGVSVVDNRLVYNQVTEFNAEQGSNDLYVKTIDGDGATVILDDLSYTFGNPTTVAKGRWKSALGASYELQILNYLANGSTGANNDLRAWCVAGAGVPYSSTYINGADTYNRGTPGDPNSGCCVNGTNGCTATDDNFQDIYAVGAVIYGYAATSISTLGLDWDADGENESVHGYWDDYIDEDGDGEPASTDSDDLDETVQ
;
A
#
# COMPACT_ATOMS: atom_id res chain seq x y z
N SER A 1 15.00 -114.85 -31.06
CA SER A 1 14.67 -113.44 -31.25
C SER A 1 15.98 -112.68 -31.19
N THR A 2 16.38 -112.01 -32.27
CA THR A 2 17.65 -111.27 -32.40
C THR A 2 17.42 -109.76 -32.54
N ILE A 3 16.20 -109.27 -32.28
CA ILE A 3 15.83 -107.86 -32.48
C ILE A 3 16.30 -106.97 -31.31
N VAL A 4 16.55 -107.54 -30.12
CA VAL A 4 16.91 -106.77 -28.90
C VAL A 4 18.38 -106.32 -28.86
N ALA A 5 19.12 -106.39 -29.98
CA ALA A 5 20.56 -106.10 -29.98
C ALA A 5 20.96 -104.78 -30.67
N ASP A 6 20.08 -104.19 -31.48
CA ASP A 6 20.41 -103.07 -32.38
C ASP A 6 19.37 -101.91 -32.31
N ASP A 7 18.61 -101.83 -31.20
CA ASP A 7 17.57 -100.83 -30.90
C ASP A 7 17.59 -100.63 -29.36
N GLY A 8 18.28 -99.60 -28.90
CA GLY A 8 18.71 -99.43 -27.51
C GLY A 8 17.60 -98.98 -26.55
N ASP A 9 16.61 -98.24 -27.04
CA ASP A 9 15.48 -97.72 -26.26
C ASP A 9 14.14 -98.40 -26.58
N CYS A 10 14.12 -99.30 -27.58
CA CYS A 10 12.97 -100.10 -28.02
C CYS A 10 11.82 -99.29 -28.65
N ASP A 11 12.10 -98.15 -29.29
CA ASP A 11 11.11 -97.35 -30.02
C ASP A 11 10.82 -97.87 -31.44
N GLY A 12 11.68 -98.75 -31.96
CA GLY A 12 11.58 -99.38 -33.27
C GLY A 12 12.47 -98.77 -34.36
N VAL A 13 13.32 -97.80 -34.02
CA VAL A 13 14.41 -97.28 -34.86
C VAL A 13 15.70 -98.06 -34.57
N LEU A 14 16.55 -98.25 -35.58
CA LEU A 14 17.83 -98.95 -35.40
C LEU A 14 18.91 -97.94 -35.01
N THR A 15 19.84 -98.33 -34.13
CA THR A 15 20.93 -97.48 -33.59
C THR A 15 21.68 -96.61 -34.62
N ALA A 16 21.74 -97.01 -35.90
CA ALA A 16 22.45 -96.27 -36.95
C ALA A 16 21.64 -95.11 -37.56
N ASP A 17 20.31 -95.19 -37.45
CA ASP A 17 19.35 -94.22 -37.99
C ASP A 17 18.64 -93.46 -36.86
N ASP A 18 19.04 -93.69 -35.61
CA ASP A 18 18.44 -93.17 -34.38
C ASP A 18 19.16 -91.89 -33.93
N CYS A 19 18.39 -90.87 -33.62
CA CYS A 19 18.89 -89.61 -33.09
C CYS A 19 19.55 -89.78 -31.71
N ALA A 20 19.00 -90.65 -30.87
CA ALA A 20 19.60 -91.06 -29.61
C ALA A 20 19.12 -92.45 -29.20
N ASP A 21 19.97 -93.45 -29.39
CA ASP A 21 19.72 -94.89 -29.07
C ASP A 21 19.42 -95.18 -27.57
N ASP A 22 19.37 -94.15 -26.72
CA ASP A 22 18.95 -94.22 -25.32
C ASP A 22 17.72 -93.36 -24.96
N ASN A 23 17.09 -92.71 -25.95
CA ASN A 23 15.95 -91.81 -25.77
C ASN A 23 14.88 -91.97 -26.85
N SER A 24 13.86 -92.77 -26.52
CA SER A 24 12.74 -93.15 -27.40
C SER A 24 11.82 -91.99 -27.84
N ALA A 25 12.16 -90.76 -27.47
CA ALA A 25 11.39 -89.57 -27.80
C ALA A 25 11.92 -88.83 -29.03
N LEU A 26 13.20 -88.98 -29.39
CA LEU A 26 13.80 -88.29 -30.55
C LEU A 26 13.56 -89.07 -31.86
N GLY A 27 13.54 -90.40 -31.80
CA GLY A 27 13.23 -91.22 -32.98
C GLY A 27 14.32 -91.19 -34.05
N ALA A 28 13.93 -91.22 -35.33
CA ALA A 28 14.88 -91.39 -36.42
C ALA A 28 15.43 -90.07 -36.97
N ILE A 29 16.73 -90.04 -37.29
CA ILE A 29 17.44 -88.92 -37.96
C ILE A 29 16.74 -88.51 -39.28
N ALA A 30 16.03 -89.44 -39.92
CA ALA A 30 15.29 -89.17 -41.15
C ALA A 30 14.00 -88.36 -40.94
N ALA A 31 13.54 -88.23 -39.69
CA ALA A 31 12.33 -87.50 -39.31
C ALA A 31 12.65 -86.21 -38.53
N ASP A 32 13.82 -86.14 -37.90
CA ASP A 32 14.37 -85.04 -37.10
C ASP A 32 15.85 -84.90 -37.50
N GLY A 33 16.19 -83.86 -38.27
CA GLY A 33 17.41 -83.80 -39.08
C GLY A 33 18.69 -83.52 -38.29
N ASP A 34 18.55 -82.76 -37.21
CA ASP A 34 19.61 -82.35 -36.30
C ASP A 34 19.48 -82.99 -34.90
N CYS A 35 18.38 -83.71 -34.66
CA CYS A 35 18.09 -84.49 -33.46
C CYS A 35 17.81 -83.65 -32.20
N ASP A 36 17.16 -82.49 -32.36
CA ASP A 36 16.80 -81.60 -31.27
C ASP A 36 15.39 -81.88 -30.69
N GLY A 37 14.59 -82.70 -31.38
CA GLY A 37 13.22 -83.08 -31.03
C GLY A 37 12.12 -82.37 -31.83
N VAL A 38 12.46 -81.51 -32.79
CA VAL A 38 11.56 -80.92 -33.78
C VAL A 38 11.57 -81.80 -35.04
N LEU A 39 10.40 -82.01 -35.64
CA LEU A 39 10.33 -82.78 -36.87
C LEU A 39 10.79 -81.93 -38.04
N THR A 40 11.52 -82.53 -38.98
CA THR A 40 11.99 -81.92 -40.25
C THR A 40 10.94 -81.17 -41.09
N ALA A 41 9.65 -81.34 -40.81
CA ALA A 41 8.58 -80.62 -41.50
C ALA A 41 8.17 -79.31 -40.80
N ASP A 42 8.52 -79.19 -39.52
CA ASP A 42 8.20 -78.09 -38.62
C ASP A 42 9.46 -77.29 -38.24
N ASP A 43 10.64 -77.73 -38.67
CA ASP A 43 11.96 -77.14 -38.42
C ASP A 43 12.35 -76.19 -39.57
N CYS A 44 12.86 -75.01 -39.23
CA CYS A 44 13.34 -74.03 -40.19
C CYS A 44 14.71 -74.37 -40.80
N ASP A 45 15.58 -75.04 -40.05
CA ASP A 45 16.87 -75.54 -40.54
C ASP A 45 17.21 -76.89 -39.89
N ASP A 46 16.84 -77.98 -40.58
CA ASP A 46 17.14 -79.40 -40.27
C ASP A 46 18.63 -79.73 -40.00
N SER A 47 19.52 -78.74 -39.99
CA SER A 47 20.94 -78.89 -39.72
C SER A 47 21.46 -78.10 -38.51
N ASP A 48 20.60 -77.34 -37.83
CA ASP A 48 20.95 -76.49 -36.68
C ASP A 48 19.99 -76.73 -35.50
N ASP A 49 20.47 -77.42 -34.46
CA ASP A 49 19.73 -77.80 -33.24
C ASP A 49 19.25 -76.61 -32.38
N THR A 50 19.41 -75.39 -32.88
CA THR A 50 18.97 -74.14 -32.27
C THR A 50 18.10 -73.29 -33.19
N SER A 51 17.69 -73.81 -34.36
CA SER A 51 16.78 -73.14 -35.29
C SER A 51 15.41 -72.87 -34.64
N THR A 52 14.66 -71.98 -35.27
CA THR A 52 13.25 -71.75 -34.97
C THR A 52 12.39 -72.85 -35.57
N VAL A 53 11.13 -72.95 -35.13
CA VAL A 53 10.14 -73.81 -35.77
C VAL A 53 9.30 -72.98 -36.72
N VAL A 54 8.86 -73.57 -37.85
CA VAL A 54 8.01 -72.92 -38.87
C VAL A 54 6.71 -72.34 -38.27
N ALA A 55 6.27 -72.85 -37.12
CA ALA A 55 5.09 -72.35 -36.42
C ALA A 55 5.32 -71.01 -35.68
N ASP A 56 6.58 -70.70 -35.36
CA ASP A 56 7.00 -69.51 -34.62
C ASP A 56 7.82 -68.55 -35.50
N ASP A 57 8.22 -68.95 -36.71
CA ASP A 57 9.00 -68.21 -37.73
C ASP A 57 8.60 -68.75 -39.12
N GLY A 58 7.63 -68.09 -39.77
CA GLY A 58 6.87 -68.66 -40.88
C GLY A 58 7.63 -68.76 -42.21
N ASP A 59 8.63 -67.91 -42.40
CA ASP A 59 9.50 -67.89 -43.58
C ASP A 59 10.96 -68.32 -43.30
N CYS A 60 11.28 -68.56 -42.03
CA CYS A 60 12.57 -69.07 -41.56
C CYS A 60 13.74 -68.12 -41.79
N ASP A 61 13.52 -66.82 -41.61
CA ASP A 61 14.56 -65.78 -41.69
C ASP A 61 15.22 -65.46 -40.33
N GLY A 62 14.66 -65.99 -39.23
CA GLY A 62 15.12 -65.81 -37.85
C GLY A 62 14.36 -64.73 -37.07
N VAL A 63 13.35 -64.09 -37.64
CA VAL A 63 12.38 -63.22 -36.97
C VAL A 63 11.17 -64.07 -36.56
N LEU A 64 10.67 -63.87 -35.34
CA LEU A 64 9.48 -64.61 -34.91
C LEU A 64 8.24 -64.03 -35.59
N THR A 65 7.26 -64.88 -35.90
CA THR A 65 5.96 -64.51 -36.48
C THR A 65 5.24 -63.37 -35.77
N ALA A 66 5.49 -63.17 -34.47
CA ALA A 66 4.88 -62.09 -33.70
C ALA A 66 5.53 -60.72 -33.93
N ASP A 67 6.78 -60.71 -34.39
CA ASP A 67 7.61 -59.52 -34.59
C ASP A 67 7.81 -59.22 -36.10
N ASP A 68 7.33 -60.09 -36.99
CA ASP A 68 7.41 -59.94 -38.44
C ASP A 68 6.16 -59.26 -39.02
N CYS A 69 6.37 -58.27 -39.88
CA CYS A 69 5.31 -57.59 -40.61
C CYS A 69 4.64 -58.45 -41.69
N ASP A 70 5.38 -59.37 -42.31
CA ASP A 70 4.87 -60.36 -43.27
C ASP A 70 5.68 -61.65 -43.11
N ASP A 71 5.22 -62.49 -42.18
CA ASP A 71 5.72 -63.82 -41.82
C ASP A 71 5.74 -64.86 -42.97
N SER A 72 5.61 -64.39 -44.21
CA SER A 72 5.73 -65.18 -45.43
C SER A 72 6.79 -64.65 -46.41
N ASP A 73 7.50 -63.58 -46.07
CA ASP A 73 8.51 -62.90 -46.87
C ASP A 73 9.79 -62.64 -46.06
N ASP A 74 10.84 -63.41 -46.35
CA ASP A 74 12.16 -63.38 -45.69
C ASP A 74 12.93 -62.04 -45.83
N THR A 75 12.31 -61.06 -46.46
CA THR A 75 12.82 -59.70 -46.63
C THR A 75 11.93 -58.61 -46.03
N SER A 76 10.87 -59.00 -45.32
CA SER A 76 9.95 -58.11 -44.64
C SER A 76 10.65 -57.29 -43.54
N THR A 77 10.02 -56.19 -43.16
CA THR A 77 10.40 -55.41 -41.99
C THR A 77 9.93 -56.12 -40.72
N VAL A 78 10.48 -55.69 -39.58
CA VAL A 78 10.01 -56.15 -38.27
C VAL A 78 9.16 -55.07 -37.65
N VAL A 79 8.09 -55.46 -36.95
CA VAL A 79 7.14 -54.57 -36.26
C VAL A 79 7.87 -53.57 -35.35
N ALA A 80 9.05 -53.93 -34.83
CA ALA A 80 9.86 -53.04 -33.99
C ALA A 80 10.47 -51.83 -34.72
N ASN A 81 10.56 -51.86 -36.05
CA ASN A 81 11.13 -50.80 -36.88
C ASN A 81 10.15 -50.25 -37.93
N ASP A 82 8.95 -50.81 -38.02
CA ASP A 82 7.87 -50.52 -38.98
C ASP A 82 6.56 -50.93 -38.28
N GLY A 83 6.00 -50.03 -37.47
CA GLY A 83 5.01 -50.38 -36.45
C GLY A 83 3.62 -50.72 -36.99
N ASP A 84 3.32 -50.24 -38.19
CA ASP A 84 2.06 -50.50 -38.90
C ASP A 84 2.23 -51.43 -40.12
N CYS A 85 3.47 -51.77 -40.47
CA CYS A 85 3.84 -52.70 -41.52
C CYS A 85 3.47 -52.22 -42.94
N ASP A 86 3.65 -50.93 -43.21
CA ASP A 86 3.43 -50.33 -44.52
C ASP A 86 4.71 -50.22 -45.39
N GLY A 87 5.87 -50.50 -44.79
CA GLY A 87 7.19 -50.44 -45.41
C GLY A 87 7.97 -49.15 -45.17
N VAL A 88 7.42 -48.19 -44.41
CA VAL A 88 8.10 -47.01 -43.90
C VAL A 88 8.67 -47.35 -42.52
N LEU A 89 9.90 -46.91 -42.25
CA LEU A 89 10.48 -47.16 -40.95
C LEU A 89 9.89 -46.19 -39.92
N THR A 90 9.70 -46.65 -38.67
CA THR A 90 9.22 -45.85 -37.52
C THR A 90 9.89 -44.49 -37.34
N ALA A 91 11.13 -44.32 -37.83
CA ALA A 91 11.86 -43.06 -37.72
C ALA A 91 11.48 -42.03 -38.79
N ASP A 92 10.92 -42.49 -39.91
CA ASP A 92 10.53 -41.69 -41.07
C ASP A 92 9.00 -41.59 -41.19
N ASP A 93 8.25 -42.33 -40.38
CA ASP A 93 6.78 -42.34 -40.32
C ASP A 93 6.24 -41.32 -39.31
N CYS A 94 5.21 -40.58 -39.70
CA CYS A 94 4.51 -39.65 -38.83
C CYS A 94 3.57 -40.31 -37.82
N ASP A 95 3.01 -41.49 -38.14
CA ASP A 95 2.17 -42.26 -37.22
C ASP A 95 2.38 -43.76 -37.48
N ASP A 96 3.35 -44.33 -36.74
CA ASP A 96 3.76 -45.74 -36.73
C ASP A 96 2.64 -46.73 -36.30
N THR A 97 1.39 -46.29 -36.29
CA THR A 97 0.20 -47.09 -36.04
C THR A 97 -0.86 -47.02 -37.14
N ASP A 98 -0.64 -46.22 -38.20
CA ASP A 98 -1.58 -45.99 -39.31
C ASP A 98 -0.91 -46.11 -40.68
N ASP A 99 -1.19 -47.21 -41.39
CA ASP A 99 -0.61 -47.60 -42.71
C ASP A 99 -0.87 -46.61 -43.87
N ALA A 100 -1.60 -45.53 -43.58
CA ALA A 100 -1.93 -44.47 -44.50
C ALA A 100 -1.33 -43.11 -44.10
N SER A 101 -0.51 -43.08 -43.05
CA SER A 101 0.17 -41.88 -42.54
C SER A 101 1.13 -41.28 -43.57
N THR A 102 1.47 -40.01 -43.35
CA THR A 102 2.51 -39.31 -44.11
C THR A 102 3.89 -39.71 -43.60
N VAL A 103 4.92 -39.38 -44.36
CA VAL A 103 6.31 -39.54 -43.92
C VAL A 103 6.85 -38.18 -43.49
N VAL A 104 7.75 -38.17 -42.50
CA VAL A 104 8.41 -36.97 -41.97
C VAL A 104 9.11 -36.15 -43.07
N ALA A 105 9.44 -36.77 -44.20
CA ALA A 105 10.04 -36.08 -45.35
C ALA A 105 9.05 -35.23 -46.17
N ASP A 106 7.76 -35.53 -46.10
CA ASP A 106 6.68 -34.87 -46.81
C ASP A 106 5.76 -34.05 -45.88
N ASP A 107 5.87 -34.24 -44.56
CA ASP A 107 5.10 -33.62 -43.47
C ASP A 107 6.02 -33.52 -42.24
N GLY A 108 6.71 -32.40 -42.07
CA GLY A 108 7.90 -32.28 -41.23
C GLY A 108 7.64 -32.31 -39.71
N ASP A 109 6.44 -31.92 -39.30
CA ASP A 109 5.98 -31.93 -37.91
C ASP A 109 4.83 -32.92 -37.64
N CYS A 110 4.34 -33.60 -38.67
CA CYS A 110 3.35 -34.67 -38.59
C CYS A 110 1.97 -34.21 -38.12
N ASP A 111 1.53 -33.02 -38.57
CA ASP A 111 0.20 -32.48 -38.30
C ASP A 111 -0.84 -32.82 -39.39
N GLY A 112 -0.39 -33.41 -40.50
CA GLY A 112 -1.20 -33.79 -41.66
C GLY A 112 -1.23 -32.75 -42.79
N VAL A 113 -0.51 -31.64 -42.66
CA VAL A 113 -0.24 -30.65 -43.70
C VAL A 113 1.10 -31.01 -44.36
N LEU A 114 1.11 -31.06 -45.69
CA LEU A 114 2.35 -31.37 -46.40
C LEU A 114 3.31 -30.18 -46.29
N THR A 115 4.62 -30.45 -46.21
CA THR A 115 5.71 -29.45 -46.16
C THR A 115 5.62 -28.34 -47.21
N ALA A 116 5.00 -28.63 -48.37
CA ALA A 116 4.85 -27.64 -49.44
C ALA A 116 3.72 -26.62 -49.17
N ASP A 117 2.75 -26.99 -48.35
CA ASP A 117 1.57 -26.22 -48.00
C ASP A 117 1.65 -25.63 -46.58
N ASP A 118 2.63 -26.03 -45.78
CA ASP A 118 2.90 -25.53 -44.44
C ASP A 118 3.83 -24.29 -44.44
N CYS A 119 3.49 -23.30 -43.62
CA CYS A 119 4.28 -22.11 -43.39
C CYS A 119 5.51 -22.33 -42.49
N ASP A 120 5.43 -23.23 -41.53
CA ASP A 120 6.53 -23.65 -40.65
C ASP A 120 6.38 -25.14 -40.36
N ASP A 121 6.97 -25.94 -41.25
CA ASP A 121 7.06 -27.42 -41.25
C ASP A 121 7.82 -28.01 -40.05
N THR A 122 7.96 -27.24 -38.97
CA THR A 122 8.53 -27.65 -37.69
C THR A 122 7.62 -27.35 -36.50
N ASP A 123 6.42 -26.82 -36.73
CA ASP A 123 5.44 -26.39 -35.72
C ASP A 123 4.02 -26.84 -36.09
N ASP A 124 3.51 -27.88 -35.39
CA ASP A 124 2.22 -28.54 -35.63
C ASP A 124 0.97 -27.63 -35.49
N ALA A 125 1.17 -26.38 -35.08
CA ALA A 125 0.14 -25.35 -34.96
C ALA A 125 0.26 -24.25 -36.02
N SER A 126 1.19 -24.40 -36.98
CA SER A 126 1.45 -23.47 -38.06
C SER A 126 0.25 -23.29 -38.98
N THR A 127 0.23 -22.15 -39.68
CA THR A 127 -0.75 -21.86 -40.72
C THR A 127 -0.34 -22.53 -42.03
N THR A 128 -1.26 -22.59 -42.98
CA THR A 128 -0.95 -23.10 -44.33
C THR A 128 -0.76 -21.94 -45.29
N VAL A 129 0.04 -22.10 -46.34
CA VAL A 129 0.16 -21.13 -47.46
C VAL A 129 -1.19 -20.77 -48.12
N ALA A 130 -2.22 -21.58 -47.93
CA ALA A 130 -3.57 -21.32 -48.43
C ALA A 130 -4.39 -20.36 -47.55
N THR A 131 -4.02 -20.23 -46.28
CA THR A 131 -4.69 -19.40 -45.28
C THR A 131 -3.82 -18.27 -44.74
N ASP A 132 -2.50 -18.33 -44.99
CA ASP A 132 -1.47 -17.34 -44.66
C ASP A 132 -0.44 -17.39 -45.80
N ALA A 133 -0.60 -16.53 -46.81
CA ALA A 133 0.05 -16.72 -48.10
C ALA A 133 1.55 -16.40 -48.13
N ASP A 134 2.02 -15.57 -47.19
CA ASP A 134 3.43 -15.21 -47.06
C ASP A 134 4.08 -15.73 -45.78
N CYS A 135 3.32 -16.43 -44.93
CA CYS A 135 3.77 -17.16 -43.76
C CYS A 135 4.34 -16.25 -42.68
N ASP A 136 3.64 -15.16 -42.40
CA ASP A 136 4.01 -14.19 -41.37
C ASP A 136 3.25 -14.35 -40.05
N GLY A 137 2.28 -15.27 -40.00
CA GLY A 137 1.41 -15.55 -38.87
C GLY A 137 0.06 -14.82 -38.92
N THR A 138 -0.17 -13.98 -39.91
CA THR A 138 -1.44 -13.30 -40.16
C THR A 138 -2.20 -14.05 -41.25
N ILE A 139 -3.46 -14.41 -41.00
CA ILE A 139 -4.23 -15.09 -42.04
C ILE A 139 -4.49 -14.12 -43.21
N THR A 140 -4.47 -14.63 -44.45
CA THR A 140 -4.75 -13.92 -45.70
C THR A 140 -6.01 -13.05 -45.69
N ALA A 141 -6.99 -13.38 -44.85
CA ALA A 141 -8.20 -12.55 -44.72
C ALA A 141 -7.93 -11.20 -44.00
N ASP A 142 -6.94 -11.18 -43.12
CA ASP A 142 -6.59 -10.10 -42.21
C ASP A 142 -5.23 -9.47 -42.58
N ASP A 143 -4.54 -10.01 -43.58
CA ASP A 143 -3.26 -9.53 -44.09
C ASP A 143 -3.44 -8.48 -45.21
N CYS A 144 -2.60 -7.44 -45.14
CA CYS A 144 -2.54 -6.35 -46.11
C CYS A 144 -1.79 -6.71 -47.39
N ASP A 145 -0.77 -7.58 -47.31
CA ASP A 145 0.02 -8.01 -48.45
C ASP A 145 0.51 -9.44 -48.28
N ASP A 146 -0.33 -10.37 -48.73
CA ASP A 146 -0.10 -11.82 -48.91
C ASP A 146 1.18 -12.23 -49.68
N ASN A 147 2.07 -11.29 -50.02
CA ASN A 147 3.33 -11.55 -50.69
C ASN A 147 4.55 -10.94 -49.97
N ASP A 148 4.39 -10.24 -48.85
CA ASP A 148 5.48 -9.57 -48.14
C ASP A 148 5.37 -9.75 -46.62
N PRO A 149 6.09 -10.74 -46.03
CA PRO A 149 5.98 -11.09 -44.61
C PRO A 149 6.59 -10.03 -43.68
N GLY A 150 7.06 -8.91 -44.24
CA GLY A 150 7.49 -7.73 -43.49
C GLY A 150 6.35 -6.72 -43.22
N ILE A 151 5.16 -6.92 -43.78
CA ILE A 151 3.98 -6.04 -43.66
C ILE A 151 2.97 -6.65 -42.67
N GLN A 152 3.39 -6.87 -41.43
CA GLN A 152 2.51 -7.42 -40.41
C GLN A 152 1.41 -6.42 -40.00
N GLY A 153 0.15 -6.78 -40.27
CA GLY A 153 -1.01 -6.31 -39.51
C GLY A 153 -1.25 -4.80 -39.43
N SER A 154 -0.92 -4.03 -40.48
CA SER A 154 -1.36 -2.63 -40.54
C SER A 154 -2.87 -2.60 -40.77
N LEU A 155 -3.68 -2.50 -39.70
CA LEU A 155 -5.13 -2.40 -39.81
C LEU A 155 -5.60 -1.24 -40.72
N ASP A 156 -4.73 -0.30 -41.11
CA ASP A 156 -4.92 0.70 -42.18
C ASP A 156 -4.04 0.33 -43.39
N CYS A 157 -4.47 -0.63 -44.22
CA CYS A 157 -3.64 -1.16 -45.31
C CYS A 157 -3.42 -0.14 -46.46
N ASP A 158 -4.30 0.86 -46.62
CA ASP A 158 -4.21 1.84 -47.71
C ASP A 158 -3.74 3.25 -47.26
N GLY A 159 -3.56 3.44 -45.95
CA GLY A 159 -3.05 4.67 -45.34
C GLY A 159 -4.04 5.82 -45.38
N ASP A 160 -5.34 5.54 -45.52
CA ASP A 160 -6.40 6.53 -45.59
C ASP A 160 -6.92 6.97 -44.21
N GLY A 161 -6.46 6.30 -43.15
CA GLY A 161 -6.80 6.57 -41.76
C GLY A 161 -8.08 5.88 -41.28
N PHE A 162 -8.57 4.88 -42.01
CA PHE A 162 -9.62 3.96 -41.54
C PHE A 162 -9.04 2.57 -41.33
N CYS A 163 -9.46 1.89 -40.26
CA CYS A 163 -9.06 0.52 -40.00
C CYS A 163 -9.80 -0.43 -40.96
N ASP A 164 -9.22 -0.71 -42.12
CA ASP A 164 -9.66 -1.72 -43.07
C ASP A 164 -8.51 -2.44 -43.81
N ASN A 165 -8.85 -3.58 -44.40
CA ASN A 165 -7.97 -4.33 -45.30
C ASN A 165 -8.06 -3.86 -46.77
N GLY A 166 -8.30 -2.56 -47.01
CA GLY A 166 -8.53 -1.95 -48.32
C GLY A 166 -9.92 -2.19 -48.92
N ASN A 167 -10.86 -2.80 -48.18
CA ASN A 167 -12.22 -3.12 -48.64
C ASN A 167 -13.37 -2.55 -47.77
N GLY A 168 -13.05 -1.76 -46.75
CA GLY A 168 -14.02 -1.14 -45.85
C GLY A 168 -14.58 -2.07 -44.76
N ASP A 169 -14.33 -1.66 -43.51
CA ASP A 169 -15.09 -1.91 -42.26
C ASP A 169 -14.57 -3.00 -41.31
N ILE A 170 -13.57 -2.68 -40.48
CA ILE A 170 -13.54 -3.12 -39.07
C ILE A 170 -14.29 -2.07 -38.23
N THR A 171 -15.48 -2.43 -37.74
CA THR A 171 -16.42 -1.49 -37.10
C THR A 171 -16.11 -1.21 -35.62
N VAL A 172 -15.02 -1.76 -35.08
CA VAL A 172 -14.85 -1.96 -33.62
C VAL A 172 -13.48 -1.57 -33.07
N ASP A 173 -12.58 -1.05 -33.91
CA ASP A 173 -11.25 -0.59 -33.51
C ASP A 173 -11.01 0.69 -34.33
N THR A 174 -11.13 1.85 -33.70
CA THR A 174 -11.10 3.15 -34.40
C THR A 174 -9.68 3.73 -34.46
N ASP A 175 -8.76 3.26 -33.62
CA ASP A 175 -7.38 3.72 -33.56
C ASP A 175 -6.36 2.75 -34.20
N CYS A 176 -6.84 1.61 -34.69
CA CYS A 176 -6.09 0.62 -35.45
C CYS A 176 -4.97 -0.04 -34.63
N ASP A 177 -5.15 -0.18 -33.32
CA ASP A 177 -4.14 -0.75 -32.42
C ASP A 177 -4.25 -2.27 -32.21
N GLY A 178 -5.28 -2.91 -32.78
CA GLY A 178 -5.52 -4.34 -32.67
C GLY A 178 -6.33 -4.73 -31.43
N THR A 179 -6.84 -3.76 -30.67
CA THR A 179 -7.72 -3.98 -29.53
C THR A 179 -9.11 -3.40 -29.79
N PRO A 180 -10.20 -4.10 -29.44
CA PRO A 180 -11.53 -3.52 -29.59
C PRO A 180 -11.67 -2.25 -28.75
N ASP A 181 -12.17 -1.18 -29.37
CA ASP A 181 -12.45 0.11 -28.74
C ASP A 181 -13.14 -0.11 -27.40
N GLN A 182 -12.48 0.33 -26.32
CA GLN A 182 -13.07 0.24 -25.00
C GLN A 182 -14.32 1.12 -24.92
N THR A 183 -15.45 0.54 -24.53
CA THR A 183 -16.66 1.31 -24.20
C THR A 183 -16.57 1.81 -22.76
N ILE A 184 -16.22 3.08 -22.56
CA ILE A 184 -16.28 3.75 -21.25
C ILE A 184 -17.69 4.32 -21.06
N SER A 185 -18.35 3.89 -19.99
CA SER A 185 -19.70 4.31 -19.59
C SER A 185 -19.68 5.33 -18.47
N ALA A 186 -20.80 6.03 -18.26
CA ALA A 186 -20.96 6.94 -17.13
C ALA A 186 -20.70 6.24 -15.79
N GLY A 187 -19.81 6.83 -15.00
CA GLY A 187 -19.36 6.29 -13.71
C GLY A 187 -18.22 5.28 -13.75
N ASP A 188 -17.76 4.81 -14.91
CA ASP A 188 -16.56 3.94 -14.98
C ASP A 188 -15.30 4.68 -14.52
N LEU A 189 -15.26 5.99 -14.78
CA LEU A 189 -14.28 6.92 -14.23
C LEU A 189 -15.02 8.00 -13.44
N ILE A 190 -14.47 8.41 -12.30
CA ILE A 190 -15.00 9.52 -11.50
C ILE A 190 -13.89 10.44 -11.03
N ILE A 191 -14.19 11.72 -10.82
CA ILE A 191 -13.28 12.66 -10.17
C ILE A 191 -13.42 12.47 -8.65
N THR A 192 -12.30 12.19 -7.98
CA THR A 192 -12.26 11.89 -6.54
C THR A 192 -11.60 12.98 -5.71
N GLU A 193 -10.66 13.74 -6.28
CA GLU A 193 -9.94 14.74 -5.52
C GLU A 193 -9.48 15.89 -6.42
N ILE A 194 -9.57 17.13 -5.92
CA ILE A 194 -9.20 18.33 -6.68
C ILE A 194 -8.42 19.28 -5.78
N MET A 195 -7.18 19.56 -6.14
CA MET A 195 -6.40 20.65 -5.55
C MET A 195 -6.59 21.91 -6.36
N HIS A 196 -7.50 22.76 -5.91
CA HIS A 196 -7.85 24.02 -6.57
C HIS A 196 -7.40 25.27 -5.78
N ARG A 197 -6.81 25.07 -4.61
CA ARG A 197 -6.24 26.09 -3.72
C ARG A 197 -4.93 25.60 -3.11
N PRO A 198 -3.88 25.37 -3.91
CA PRO A 198 -2.57 25.10 -3.34
C PRO A 198 -1.94 26.40 -2.81
N TYR A 199 -0.92 26.28 -1.95
CA TYR A 199 -0.11 27.44 -1.55
C TYR A 199 0.46 28.20 -2.79
N ALA A 200 0.26 29.51 -2.87
CA ALA A 200 0.76 30.30 -3.99
C ALA A 200 2.30 30.32 -4.05
N PHE A 201 2.91 29.67 -5.03
CA PHE A 201 4.35 29.80 -5.27
C PHE A 201 4.60 31.06 -6.09
N SER A 202 5.44 31.99 -5.60
CA SER A 202 5.76 33.24 -6.31
C SER A 202 4.55 34.08 -6.74
N ALA A 203 3.44 33.98 -5.99
CA ALA A 203 2.13 34.58 -6.27
C ALA A 203 1.30 33.90 -7.39
N ASP A 204 1.57 32.63 -7.68
CA ASP A 204 0.86 31.87 -8.71
C ASP A 204 0.53 30.44 -8.21
N GLU A 205 -0.75 30.16 -8.02
CA GLU A 205 -1.26 28.91 -7.42
C GLU A 205 -1.24 27.75 -8.43
N LYS A 206 -1.36 28.05 -9.73
CA LYS A 206 -1.47 27.05 -10.81
C LYS A 206 -0.35 26.04 -10.95
N TYR A 207 0.80 26.24 -10.31
CA TYR A 207 1.92 25.28 -10.40
C TYR A 207 1.68 24.02 -9.58
N ARG A 208 0.71 24.02 -8.66
CA ARG A 208 0.42 22.87 -7.78
C ARG A 208 -1.07 22.55 -7.72
N GLU A 209 -1.81 23.02 -8.72
CA GLU A 209 -3.20 22.62 -8.97
C GLU A 209 -3.22 21.27 -9.67
N TRP A 210 -4.09 20.37 -9.24
CA TRP A 210 -4.19 19.04 -9.82
C TRP A 210 -5.60 18.46 -9.67
N ILE A 211 -5.87 17.43 -10.47
CA ILE A 211 -7.13 16.68 -10.52
C ILE A 211 -6.78 15.20 -10.39
N GLU A 212 -7.55 14.46 -9.60
CA GLU A 212 -7.49 13.01 -9.50
C GLU A 212 -8.72 12.37 -10.10
N ILE A 213 -8.49 11.34 -10.92
CA ILE A 213 -9.52 10.49 -11.51
C ILE A 213 -9.34 9.06 -11.00
N TYR A 214 -10.42 8.41 -10.59
CA TYR A 214 -10.45 7.05 -10.10
C TYR A 214 -11.21 6.12 -11.05
N ASN A 215 -10.69 4.92 -11.27
CA ASN A 215 -11.34 3.86 -12.03
C ASN A 215 -12.21 2.99 -11.10
N THR A 216 -13.54 3.07 -11.26
CA THR A 216 -14.50 2.32 -10.43
C THR A 216 -14.69 0.87 -10.87
N THR A 217 -14.12 0.49 -12.01
CA THR A 217 -14.32 -0.83 -12.62
C THR A 217 -13.31 -1.86 -12.12
N ALA A 218 -13.57 -3.14 -12.45
CA ALA A 218 -12.68 -4.25 -12.12
C ALA A 218 -11.63 -4.55 -13.21
N SER A 219 -11.52 -3.67 -14.22
CA SER A 219 -10.59 -3.82 -15.36
C SER A 219 -9.79 -2.54 -15.56
N SER A 220 -8.62 -2.64 -16.20
CA SER A 220 -7.87 -1.45 -16.61
C SER A 220 -8.63 -0.67 -17.69
N ILE A 221 -8.51 0.66 -17.68
CA ILE A 221 -9.15 1.57 -18.64
C ILE A 221 -8.07 2.35 -19.40
N ASN A 222 -8.08 2.28 -20.73
CA ASN A 222 -7.28 3.14 -21.60
C ASN A 222 -7.89 4.55 -21.62
N LEU A 223 -7.06 5.57 -21.43
CA LEU A 223 -7.48 6.97 -21.38
C LEU A 223 -7.22 7.74 -22.67
N ASP A 224 -6.68 7.11 -23.73
CA ASP A 224 -6.46 7.79 -24.99
C ASP A 224 -7.78 8.33 -25.55
N GLY A 225 -7.86 9.65 -25.76
CA GLY A 225 -9.09 10.32 -26.18
C GLY A 225 -10.01 10.77 -25.04
N LEU A 226 -9.71 10.46 -23.77
CA LEU A 226 -10.46 11.01 -22.64
C LEU A 226 -10.30 12.52 -22.58
N LYS A 227 -11.43 13.23 -22.61
CA LYS A 227 -11.48 14.69 -22.53
C LYS A 227 -11.85 15.14 -21.13
N VAL A 228 -11.00 15.96 -20.53
CA VAL A 228 -11.24 16.69 -19.28
C VAL A 228 -11.52 18.15 -19.62
N ALA A 229 -12.66 18.68 -19.22
CA ALA A 229 -13.08 20.04 -19.56
C ALA A 229 -13.65 20.78 -18.35
N ASP A 230 -13.41 22.09 -18.30
CA ASP A 230 -14.17 23.02 -17.47
C ASP A 230 -15.17 23.81 -18.36
N ASP A 231 -15.77 24.87 -17.82
CA ASP A 231 -16.71 25.73 -18.56
C ASP A 231 -16.04 26.62 -19.64
N VAL A 232 -14.71 26.67 -19.68
CA VAL A 232 -13.90 27.59 -20.49
C VAL A 232 -13.05 26.86 -21.53
N GLY A 233 -12.34 25.82 -21.13
CA GLY A 233 -11.34 25.09 -21.89
C GLY A 233 -11.32 23.60 -21.58
N SER A 234 -10.40 22.89 -22.22
CA SER A 234 -10.31 21.44 -22.10
C SER A 234 -8.97 20.91 -22.52
N VAL A 235 -8.60 19.75 -21.99
CA VAL A 235 -7.50 18.94 -22.47
C VAL A 235 -8.03 17.56 -22.85
N THR A 236 -7.42 16.96 -23.87
CA THR A 236 -7.64 15.55 -24.22
C THR A 236 -6.37 14.81 -23.87
N ILE A 237 -6.50 13.73 -23.11
CA ILE A 237 -5.41 12.80 -22.84
C ILE A 237 -5.11 12.07 -24.15
N SER A 238 -3.84 12.08 -24.56
CA SER A 238 -3.40 11.45 -25.80
C SER A 238 -2.12 10.65 -25.60
N GLY A 239 -2.09 9.41 -26.08
CA GLY A 239 -1.00 8.44 -25.90
C GLY A 239 -1.39 7.26 -25.00
N ALA A 240 -0.43 6.39 -24.74
CA ALA A 240 -0.65 5.14 -24.00
C ALA A 240 -0.76 5.36 -22.47
N TYR A 241 -1.86 5.99 -22.04
CA TYR A 241 -2.21 6.17 -20.64
C TYR A 241 -3.33 5.21 -20.24
N SER A 242 -3.21 4.59 -19.08
CA SER A 242 -4.25 3.72 -18.55
C SER A 242 -4.34 3.84 -17.03
N ILE A 243 -5.51 3.48 -16.49
CA ILE A 243 -5.74 3.36 -15.05
C ILE A 243 -6.10 1.92 -14.76
N ASP A 244 -5.31 1.25 -13.93
CA ASP A 244 -5.64 -0.09 -13.46
C ASP A 244 -6.99 -0.13 -12.72
N ALA A 245 -7.54 -1.33 -12.57
CA ALA A 245 -8.78 -1.55 -11.82
C ALA A 245 -8.65 -1.01 -10.38
N GLY A 246 -9.52 -0.08 -9.99
CA GLY A 246 -9.41 0.58 -8.68
C GLY A 246 -8.18 1.48 -8.52
N GLY A 247 -7.54 1.87 -9.63
CA GLY A 247 -6.40 2.79 -9.64
C GLY A 247 -6.80 4.26 -9.71
N TYR A 248 -5.80 5.11 -9.51
CA TYR A 248 -5.90 6.57 -9.56
C TYR A 248 -5.04 7.12 -10.70
N PHE A 249 -5.45 8.26 -11.25
CA PHE A 249 -4.73 8.98 -12.31
C PHE A 249 -4.70 10.47 -12.01
N LEU A 250 -3.49 11.02 -11.94
CA LEU A 250 -3.22 12.37 -11.50
C LEU A 250 -2.86 13.28 -12.67
N LEU A 251 -3.63 14.35 -12.83
CA LEU A 251 -3.36 15.41 -13.79
C LEU A 251 -2.77 16.62 -13.07
N LEU A 252 -1.60 17.10 -13.50
CA LEU A 252 -0.99 18.32 -12.98
C LEU A 252 -1.18 19.50 -13.95
N SER A 253 -1.52 20.65 -13.39
CA SER A 253 -1.82 21.86 -14.14
C SER A 253 -0.64 22.37 -14.96
N ARG A 254 0.59 22.26 -14.46
CA ARG A 254 1.83 22.69 -15.12
C ARG A 254 2.99 21.70 -14.95
N ASP A 255 4.05 21.86 -15.73
CA ASP A 255 5.24 20.99 -15.74
C ASP A 255 6.01 20.96 -14.40
N GLU A 256 6.66 19.83 -14.14
CA GLU A 256 7.35 19.51 -12.90
C GLU A 256 8.67 20.27 -12.70
N SER A 257 9.23 20.86 -13.76
CA SER A 257 10.49 21.61 -13.66
C SER A 257 10.38 22.88 -12.80
N ASP A 258 9.17 23.40 -12.60
CA ASP A 258 8.85 24.47 -11.63
C ASP A 258 8.17 23.91 -10.34
N SER A 259 8.00 22.59 -10.21
CA SER A 259 7.24 21.90 -9.15
C SER A 259 8.07 21.32 -8.00
N GLU A 260 9.35 21.70 -7.85
CA GLU A 260 10.41 21.17 -6.94
C GLU A 260 10.06 20.86 -5.45
N THR A 261 8.79 20.93 -5.02
CA THR A 261 8.30 20.74 -3.65
C THR A 261 7.01 19.90 -3.50
N ILE A 262 6.41 19.35 -4.56
CA ILE A 262 5.40 18.28 -4.38
C ILE A 262 6.19 17.01 -3.98
N ASP A 263 5.71 16.25 -3.01
CA ASP A 263 6.43 15.12 -2.40
C ASP A 263 7.09 14.24 -3.47
N ALA A 264 8.35 13.81 -3.26
CA ALA A 264 9.08 12.99 -4.22
C ALA A 264 8.43 11.62 -4.50
N ASN A 265 7.42 11.25 -3.70
CA ASN A 265 6.66 10.00 -3.82
C ASN A 265 5.33 10.16 -4.58
N ILE A 266 4.94 11.37 -4.97
CA ILE A 266 3.75 11.59 -5.79
C ILE A 266 4.18 11.59 -7.26
N ILE A 267 3.49 10.82 -8.09
CA ILE A 267 3.74 10.71 -9.53
C ILE A 267 2.53 11.30 -10.24
N PHE A 268 2.73 12.36 -11.03
CA PHE A 268 1.69 12.88 -11.90
C PHE A 268 1.76 12.20 -13.26
N ASP A 269 0.64 11.62 -13.69
CA ASP A 269 0.58 10.83 -14.91
C ASP A 269 0.48 11.71 -16.15
N PHE A 270 -0.20 12.85 -16.06
CA PHE A 270 -0.45 13.71 -17.21
C PHE A 270 -0.31 15.20 -16.90
N PHE A 271 0.52 15.88 -17.69
CA PHE A 271 0.75 17.32 -17.58
C PHE A 271 1.38 17.89 -18.86
N PRO A 272 1.29 19.22 -19.08
CA PRO A 272 0.46 20.19 -18.36
C PRO A 272 -0.96 20.27 -18.93
N PHE A 273 -1.94 20.75 -18.15
CA PHE A 273 -3.29 21.06 -18.65
C PHE A 273 -3.67 22.54 -18.66
N HIS A 274 -2.94 23.43 -17.97
CA HIS A 274 -3.39 24.80 -17.74
C HIS A 274 -3.45 25.64 -19.02
N ASP A 275 -4.47 26.49 -19.15
CA ASP A 275 -4.70 27.39 -20.31
C ASP A 275 -3.54 28.35 -20.65
N THR A 276 -2.60 28.54 -19.72
CA THR A 276 -1.45 29.43 -19.86
C THR A 276 -0.27 28.77 -20.55
N VAL A 277 -0.28 27.44 -20.69
CA VAL A 277 0.72 26.62 -21.38
C VAL A 277 0.12 25.76 -22.48
N VAL A 278 -1.10 25.27 -22.28
CA VAL A 278 -1.88 24.54 -23.29
C VAL A 278 -2.87 25.49 -23.93
N ALA A 279 -2.75 25.70 -25.24
CA ALA A 279 -3.68 26.54 -25.98
C ALA A 279 -5.11 25.94 -25.92
N GLY A 280 -6.02 26.63 -25.23
CA GLY A 280 -7.39 26.12 -25.00
C GLY A 280 -7.51 25.10 -23.86
N GLY A 281 -6.46 24.95 -23.04
CA GLY A 281 -6.49 24.16 -21.81
C GLY A 281 -7.44 24.74 -20.75
N LEU A 282 -7.51 24.08 -19.59
CA LEU A 282 -8.42 24.42 -18.48
C LEU A 282 -7.70 25.23 -17.38
N SER A 283 -8.44 25.80 -16.43
CA SER A 283 -7.89 26.50 -15.26
C SER A 283 -8.76 26.19 -14.06
N LEU A 284 -8.19 25.83 -12.91
CA LEU A 284 -9.01 25.47 -11.75
C LEU A 284 -9.41 26.72 -10.97
N GLY A 285 -10.66 27.15 -11.14
CA GLY A 285 -11.22 28.24 -10.38
C GLY A 285 -11.46 27.91 -8.90
N ASN A 286 -11.58 28.97 -8.09
CA ASN A 286 -12.06 28.87 -6.72
C ASN A 286 -13.53 28.42 -6.62
N SER A 287 -14.28 28.62 -7.70
CA SER A 287 -15.59 28.03 -7.94
C SER A 287 -15.61 27.65 -9.40
N ASP A 288 -15.81 26.37 -9.69
CA ASP A 288 -15.70 25.84 -11.04
C ASP A 288 -16.47 24.52 -11.19
N SER A 289 -16.40 23.95 -12.39
CA SER A 289 -16.86 22.60 -12.66
C SER A 289 -15.94 21.87 -13.61
N LEU A 290 -15.88 20.56 -13.46
CA LEU A 290 -15.16 19.66 -14.34
C LEU A 290 -16.12 18.65 -14.96
N LYS A 291 -15.78 18.21 -16.16
CA LYS A 291 -16.53 17.23 -16.93
C LYS A 291 -15.59 16.29 -17.65
N LEU A 292 -15.78 15.00 -17.42
CA LEU A 292 -15.13 13.92 -18.16
C LEU A 292 -16.00 13.50 -19.34
N THR A 293 -15.42 13.38 -20.53
CA THR A 293 -16.14 12.94 -21.74
C THR A 293 -15.25 12.04 -22.57
N TYR A 294 -15.77 10.89 -22.98
CA TYR A 294 -15.09 9.92 -23.83
C TYR A 294 -16.00 9.53 -25.00
N SER A 295 -15.50 9.60 -26.24
CA SER A 295 -16.29 9.30 -27.45
C SER A 295 -17.69 9.95 -27.50
N GLY A 296 -17.79 11.17 -26.95
CA GLY A 296 -19.04 11.95 -26.89
C GLY A 296 -19.99 11.59 -25.74
N VAL A 297 -19.68 10.57 -24.94
CA VAL A 297 -20.42 10.18 -23.72
C VAL A 297 -19.87 10.97 -22.55
N VAL A 298 -20.76 11.55 -21.73
CA VAL A 298 -20.37 12.17 -20.46
C VAL A 298 -20.14 11.06 -19.45
N ILE A 299 -18.91 10.98 -18.93
CA ILE A 299 -18.52 9.93 -18.01
C ILE A 299 -18.82 10.37 -16.58
N ASP A 300 -18.45 11.60 -16.24
CA ASP A 300 -18.60 12.17 -14.91
C ASP A 300 -18.66 13.71 -14.97
N THR A 301 -19.28 14.31 -13.97
CA THR A 301 -19.27 15.76 -13.73
C THR A 301 -19.04 16.04 -12.25
N VAL A 302 -18.36 17.13 -11.95
CA VAL A 302 -18.20 17.64 -10.58
C VAL A 302 -18.28 19.16 -10.63
N SER A 303 -18.86 19.78 -9.60
CA SER A 303 -18.82 21.23 -9.43
C SER A 303 -18.55 21.62 -7.99
N TRP A 304 -17.75 22.67 -7.82
CA TRP A 304 -17.42 23.20 -6.50
C TRP A 304 -17.57 24.71 -6.48
N SER A 305 -17.66 25.25 -5.27
CA SER A 305 -17.65 26.69 -5.07
C SER A 305 -16.85 27.05 -3.84
N SER A 306 -16.42 28.30 -3.77
CA SER A 306 -15.83 28.87 -2.56
C SER A 306 -16.76 28.80 -1.34
N ALA A 307 -18.07 28.60 -1.54
CA ALA A 307 -19.02 28.33 -0.47
C ALA A 307 -19.16 26.84 -0.14
N ASN A 308 -19.00 25.94 -1.14
CA ASN A 308 -19.18 24.50 -1.00
C ASN A 308 -17.94 23.80 -0.42
N GLY A 309 -16.73 24.27 -0.76
CA GLY A 309 -15.49 23.76 -0.16
C GLY A 309 -15.42 23.94 1.36
N ASN A 310 -16.36 24.71 1.94
CA ASN A 310 -16.43 25.02 3.35
C ASN A 310 -17.72 24.48 4.03
N GLN A 311 -18.53 23.65 3.34
CA GLN A 311 -19.79 23.17 3.94
C GLN A 311 -19.58 22.08 5.00
N ASN A 312 -18.48 21.33 4.90
CA ASN A 312 -17.98 20.40 5.92
C ASN A 312 -16.55 20.76 6.37
N GLY A 313 -16.15 22.03 6.18
CA GLY A 313 -14.75 22.46 6.16
C GLY A 313 -14.00 22.23 7.46
N LEU A 314 -12.76 21.78 7.33
CA LEU A 314 -11.77 21.60 8.38
C LEU A 314 -11.28 22.94 8.93
N TYR A 315 -11.39 24.01 8.13
CA TYR A 315 -10.85 25.34 8.41
C TYR A 315 -11.87 26.49 8.23
N GLY A 316 -13.07 26.36 8.81
CA GLY A 316 -14.22 27.27 8.65
C GLY A 316 -13.92 28.78 8.53
N SER A 317 -14.50 29.57 7.61
CA SER A 317 -15.94 29.92 7.55
C SER A 317 -16.32 30.59 6.21
N ALA A 318 -17.63 30.73 5.92
CA ALA A 318 -18.18 31.43 4.75
C ALA A 318 -17.86 32.95 4.63
N ALA A 319 -16.97 33.48 5.48
CA ALA A 319 -16.50 34.85 5.41
C ALA A 319 -15.46 35.01 4.28
N PRO A 320 -15.47 36.13 3.53
CA PRO A 320 -14.45 36.40 2.55
C PRO A 320 -13.08 36.54 3.22
N ILE A 321 -12.18 35.63 2.86
CA ILE A 321 -10.76 35.64 3.20
C ILE A 321 -10.16 37.00 2.86
N LEU A 322 -9.58 37.67 3.86
CA LEU A 322 -8.93 38.96 3.68
C LEU A 322 -7.51 38.74 3.15
N SER A 323 -7.01 39.62 2.29
CA SER A 323 -5.64 39.50 1.74
C SER A 323 -4.52 39.57 2.78
N SER A 324 -4.82 40.03 3.99
CA SER A 324 -3.91 39.99 5.14
C SER A 324 -3.80 38.60 5.80
N ASP A 325 -4.74 37.69 5.49
CA ASP A 325 -4.80 36.32 6.03
C ASP A 325 -3.95 35.33 5.21
N LEU A 326 -3.63 35.69 3.96
CA LEU A 326 -2.90 34.86 2.98
C LEU A 326 -1.46 34.48 3.37
N SER A 327 -0.91 35.09 4.42
CA SER A 327 0.50 34.85 4.80
C SER A 327 0.68 33.74 5.83
N ASN A 328 -0.37 33.27 6.52
CA ASN A 328 -0.15 32.48 7.73
C ASN A 328 -1.22 31.45 8.13
N LYS A 329 -2.12 31.00 7.25
CA LYS A 329 -3.05 29.92 7.62
C LYS A 329 -3.07 28.74 6.63
N SER A 330 -3.24 27.55 7.21
CA SER A 330 -3.33 26.22 6.59
C SER A 330 -4.56 26.01 5.71
N GLU A 331 -5.58 26.87 5.85
CA GLU A 331 -6.89 26.81 5.14
C GLU A 331 -6.76 26.96 3.62
N TYR A 332 -5.63 27.45 3.11
CA TYR A 332 -5.38 27.71 1.68
C TYR A 332 -4.57 26.62 0.98
N ARG A 333 -4.55 25.41 1.54
CA ARG A 333 -3.63 24.35 1.07
C ARG A 333 -4.27 22.97 1.08
N ALA A 334 -5.58 22.87 1.19
CA ALA A 334 -6.29 21.60 1.15
C ALA A 334 -6.90 21.38 -0.24
N SER A 335 -6.82 20.15 -0.72
CA SER A 335 -7.69 19.64 -1.77
C SER A 335 -9.14 19.57 -1.28
N ILE A 336 -10.08 19.44 -2.21
CA ILE A 336 -11.39 18.88 -1.91
C ILE A 336 -11.37 17.40 -2.26
N SER A 337 -11.79 16.55 -1.32
CA SER A 337 -11.69 15.09 -1.42
C SER A 337 -13.08 14.49 -1.25
N LEU A 338 -13.45 13.58 -2.16
CA LEU A 338 -14.70 12.85 -2.14
C LEU A 338 -14.67 11.78 -1.05
N LEU A 339 -15.73 11.67 -0.25
CA LEU A 339 -15.86 10.58 0.72
C LEU A 339 -15.92 9.23 0.01
N THR A 340 -15.21 8.23 0.54
CA THR A 340 -15.18 6.86 -0.02
C THR A 340 -16.55 6.19 -0.11
N SER A 341 -17.51 6.61 0.73
CA SER A 341 -18.90 6.16 0.67
C SER A 341 -19.70 6.71 -0.53
N ALA A 342 -19.12 7.61 -1.31
CA ALA A 342 -19.74 8.33 -2.42
C ALA A 342 -18.98 8.17 -3.74
N TYR A 343 -18.18 7.11 -3.89
CA TYR A 343 -17.40 6.79 -5.11
C TYR A 343 -18.31 6.28 -6.26
N ASP A 344 -19.19 7.15 -6.73
CA ASP A 344 -20.00 6.96 -7.92
C ASP A 344 -20.35 8.32 -8.56
N SER A 345 -20.63 8.32 -9.87
CA SER A 345 -20.86 9.54 -10.66
C SER A 345 -22.18 10.27 -10.38
N VAL A 346 -22.95 9.84 -9.37
CA VAL A 346 -24.18 10.52 -8.94
C VAL A 346 -23.96 11.11 -7.55
N SER A 347 -23.34 10.35 -6.65
CA SER A 347 -23.05 10.81 -5.29
C SER A 347 -21.94 11.87 -5.27
N ASN A 348 -20.99 11.83 -6.20
CA ASN A 348 -19.93 12.84 -6.31
C ASN A 348 -20.44 14.20 -6.87
N ASP A 349 -21.66 14.28 -7.40
CA ASP A 349 -22.32 15.54 -7.75
C ASP A 349 -22.90 16.28 -6.52
N ASP A 350 -23.03 15.60 -5.37
CA ASP A 350 -23.55 16.21 -4.14
C ASP A 350 -22.41 16.79 -3.30
N ALA A 351 -22.42 18.12 -3.13
CA ALA A 351 -21.43 18.84 -2.33
C ALA A 351 -21.33 18.37 -0.87
N LEU A 352 -22.35 17.71 -0.33
CA LEU A 352 -22.29 17.14 1.04
C LEU A 352 -21.37 15.93 1.16
N ASN A 353 -21.02 15.29 0.04
CA ASN A 353 -20.11 14.14 0.00
C ASN A 353 -18.64 14.55 -0.19
N TRP A 354 -18.36 15.84 -0.24
CA TRP A 354 -17.00 16.37 -0.35
C TRP A 354 -16.56 16.99 0.98
N ILE A 355 -15.29 16.77 1.30
CA ILE A 355 -14.61 17.31 2.48
C ILE A 355 -13.32 18.02 2.06
N GLU A 356 -12.75 18.83 2.93
CA GLU A 356 -11.38 19.33 2.73
C GLU A 356 -10.40 18.21 3.10
N GLY A 357 -9.33 18.06 2.29
CA GLY A 357 -8.24 17.15 2.58
C GLY A 357 -7.62 17.44 3.95
N GLY A 358 -7.45 16.38 4.74
CA GLY A 358 -6.88 16.40 6.08
C GLY A 358 -5.46 15.85 6.14
N THR A 359 -5.08 14.91 5.26
CA THR A 359 -3.75 14.28 5.32
C THR A 359 -2.65 15.22 4.80
N PRO A 360 -1.59 15.55 5.57
CA PRO A 360 -0.48 16.34 5.06
C PRO A 360 0.26 15.68 3.90
N PHE A 361 0.58 16.44 2.85
CA PHE A 361 1.48 16.01 1.78
C PHE A 361 2.40 17.16 1.30
N GLY A 362 3.51 16.77 0.67
CA GLY A 362 4.51 17.71 0.15
C GLY A 362 5.26 18.50 1.24
N THR A 363 6.11 19.44 0.84
CA THR A 363 6.96 20.17 1.81
C THR A 363 6.38 21.52 2.23
N ARG A 364 5.14 21.83 1.82
CA ARG A 364 4.50 23.14 2.00
C ARG A 364 3.25 23.09 2.87
N GLY A 365 3.02 22.00 3.59
CA GLY A 365 1.85 21.84 4.45
C GLY A 365 0.55 21.88 3.65
N GLU A 366 0.57 21.25 2.47
CA GLU A 366 -0.65 20.97 1.71
C GLU A 366 -1.33 19.75 2.30
N ARG A 367 -2.63 19.62 2.10
CA ARG A 367 -3.43 18.52 2.64
C ARG A 367 -4.32 17.90 1.57
N GLY A 368 -4.41 16.58 1.59
CA GLY A 368 -5.02 15.75 0.55
C GLY A 368 -4.27 14.44 0.39
N THR A 369 -4.73 13.61 -0.55
CA THR A 369 -4.32 12.22 -0.71
C THR A 369 -4.01 11.87 -2.18
N PRO A 370 -3.22 12.68 -2.91
CA PRO A 370 -3.02 12.47 -4.35
C PRO A 370 -2.46 11.08 -4.66
N GLY A 371 -3.19 10.33 -5.48
CA GLY A 371 -2.85 9.00 -5.96
C GLY A 371 -3.12 7.91 -4.93
N SER A 372 -3.99 8.17 -3.95
CA SER A 372 -4.29 7.28 -2.84
C SER A 372 -5.76 7.38 -2.41
N VAL A 373 -6.18 6.52 -1.50
CA VAL A 373 -7.54 6.56 -0.96
C VAL A 373 -7.78 7.89 -0.24
N ASN A 374 -8.88 8.55 -0.59
CA ASN A 374 -9.26 9.82 0.03
C ASN A 374 -9.43 9.74 1.54
N ASP A 375 -9.20 10.89 2.16
CA ASP A 375 -9.52 11.13 3.56
C ASP A 375 -10.98 10.75 3.89
N PHE A 376 -11.18 10.32 5.14
CA PHE A 376 -12.48 9.94 5.67
C PHE A 376 -12.75 10.65 7.00
N VAL A 377 -14.03 10.74 7.36
CA VAL A 377 -14.47 11.37 8.61
C VAL A 377 -14.79 10.31 9.65
N LEU A 378 -14.19 10.42 10.83
CA LEU A 378 -14.56 9.67 12.03
C LEU A 378 -15.57 10.48 12.84
N THR A 379 -16.71 9.87 13.15
CA THR A 379 -17.67 10.43 14.11
C THR A 379 -17.26 10.09 15.53
N SER A 380 -17.76 10.86 16.50
CA SER A 380 -17.51 10.59 17.92
C SER A 380 -17.86 9.15 18.35
N ALA A 381 -18.84 8.50 17.71
CA ALA A 381 -19.23 7.12 18.01
C ALA A 381 -18.24 6.06 17.51
N GLU A 382 -17.34 6.42 16.61
CA GLU A 382 -16.32 5.53 16.02
C GLU A 382 -14.96 5.66 16.72
N LEU A 383 -14.77 6.69 17.55
CA LEU A 383 -13.51 6.96 18.24
C LEU A 383 -13.22 5.92 19.32
N THR A 384 -11.96 5.54 19.38
CA THR A 384 -11.39 4.58 20.32
C THR A 384 -10.25 5.18 21.13
N LEU A 385 -9.84 4.47 22.18
CA LEU A 385 -8.76 4.89 23.07
C LEU A 385 -7.50 5.23 22.27
N GLY A 386 -7.00 6.46 22.44
CA GLY A 386 -5.81 6.98 21.80
C GLY A 386 -6.05 7.80 20.53
N ASP A 387 -7.22 7.70 19.87
CA ASP A 387 -7.48 8.43 18.62
C ASP A 387 -7.40 9.95 18.80
N LEU A 388 -7.77 10.44 20.00
CA LEU A 388 -7.75 11.84 20.39
C LEU A 388 -7.11 11.98 21.78
N ILE A 389 -5.99 12.70 21.87
CA ILE A 389 -5.20 12.85 23.10
C ILE A 389 -5.02 14.31 23.50
N TYR A 390 -4.76 14.59 24.77
CA TYR A 390 -4.27 15.90 25.18
C TYR A 390 -2.82 16.09 24.72
N SER A 391 -2.54 17.19 24.03
CA SER A 391 -1.19 17.56 23.58
C SER A 391 -0.61 18.75 24.33
N GLU A 392 -1.45 19.71 24.72
CA GLU A 392 -1.01 20.91 25.43
C GLU A 392 -2.06 21.38 26.45
N VAL A 393 -1.61 21.86 27.62
CA VAL A 393 -2.53 22.41 28.64
C VAL A 393 -1.97 23.65 29.31
N MET A 394 -2.70 24.77 29.25
CA MET A 394 -2.40 26.02 29.95
C MET A 394 -3.31 26.23 31.16
N ILE A 395 -2.78 25.91 32.34
CA ILE A 395 -3.55 25.83 33.60
C ILE A 395 -3.58 27.15 34.36
N ASN A 396 -2.52 27.93 34.23
CA ASN A 396 -2.32 29.13 35.03
C ASN A 396 -1.60 30.22 34.23
N PRO A 397 -2.28 30.85 33.27
CA PRO A 397 -1.66 31.89 32.48
C PRO A 397 -1.34 33.10 33.38
N TYR A 398 -0.24 33.76 33.07
CA TYR A 398 0.14 35.05 33.62
C TYR A 398 -0.84 36.13 33.15
N SER A 399 -1.31 36.97 34.08
CA SER A 399 -2.09 38.16 33.78
C SER A 399 -1.48 39.37 34.48
N SER A 400 -1.03 40.36 33.72
CA SER A 400 -0.45 41.61 34.23
C SER A 400 -1.43 42.49 35.04
N SER A 401 -2.72 42.21 34.95
CA SER A 401 -3.78 42.96 35.64
C SER A 401 -3.90 42.64 37.13
N GLY A 402 -3.24 41.58 37.62
CA GLY A 402 -3.40 41.10 39.01
C GLY A 402 -4.83 40.68 39.34
N SER A 403 -5.67 40.46 38.32
CA SER A 403 -7.02 39.91 38.44
C SER A 403 -6.92 38.52 39.06
N GLY A 404 -7.75 38.26 40.08
CA GLY A 404 -7.92 36.93 40.65
C GLY A 404 -8.60 35.93 39.71
N ASN A 405 -8.97 36.36 38.51
CA ASN A 405 -9.53 35.54 37.44
C ASN A 405 -8.53 35.60 36.28
N ASN A 406 -7.74 34.55 36.08
CA ASN A 406 -6.77 34.42 35.00
C ASN A 406 -7.22 33.37 33.98
N ASN A 407 -8.52 33.26 33.74
CA ASN A 407 -9.09 32.26 32.84
C ASN A 407 -9.17 32.68 31.37
N GLU A 408 -8.87 33.95 31.10
CA GLU A 408 -8.85 34.57 29.78
C GLU A 408 -7.88 33.88 28.78
N GLN A 409 -6.86 33.16 29.26
CA GLN A 409 -5.88 32.47 28.41
C GLN A 409 -5.66 31.00 28.81
N GLN A 410 -6.59 30.43 29.58
CA GLN A 410 -6.58 28.99 29.86
C GLN A 410 -7.10 28.22 28.65
N TYR A 411 -6.42 27.12 28.32
CA TYR A 411 -6.83 26.22 27.26
C TYR A 411 -6.37 24.80 27.54
N VAL A 412 -7.06 23.87 26.90
CA VAL A 412 -6.58 22.51 26.63
C VAL A 412 -6.52 22.34 25.12
N GLU A 413 -5.53 21.60 24.66
CA GLU A 413 -5.32 21.26 23.27
C GLU A 413 -5.42 19.76 23.09
N LEU A 414 -6.13 19.36 22.04
CA LEU A 414 -6.22 17.99 21.62
C LEU A 414 -5.42 17.78 20.34
N TYR A 415 -4.80 16.61 20.23
CA TYR A 415 -4.11 16.14 19.03
C TYR A 415 -4.79 14.87 18.51
N ASN A 416 -5.01 14.82 17.20
CA ASN A 416 -5.56 13.66 16.52
C ASN A 416 -4.43 12.71 16.11
N THR A 417 -4.37 11.54 16.74
CA THR A 417 -3.39 10.49 16.40
C THR A 417 -3.92 9.51 15.35
N SER A 418 -5.23 9.58 15.06
CA SER A 418 -5.87 8.72 14.06
C SER A 418 -5.52 9.17 12.65
N SER A 419 -5.72 8.27 11.68
CA SER A 419 -5.55 8.58 10.27
C SER A 419 -6.79 9.23 9.63
N GLY A 420 -7.87 9.45 10.39
CA GLY A 420 -9.12 10.03 9.89
C GLY A 420 -9.32 11.46 10.38
N ILE A 421 -10.13 12.24 9.67
CA ILE A 421 -10.58 13.55 10.13
C ILE A 421 -11.62 13.32 11.22
N ILE A 422 -11.38 13.78 12.44
CA ILE A 422 -12.31 13.61 13.55
C ILE A 422 -13.35 14.73 13.55
N ASN A 423 -14.64 14.40 13.45
CA ASN A 423 -15.70 15.33 13.83
C ASN A 423 -15.91 15.28 15.35
N LEU A 424 -15.55 16.37 16.03
CA LEU A 424 -15.60 16.52 17.48
C LEU A 424 -17.03 16.60 18.02
N ASN A 425 -18.07 16.72 17.19
CA ASN A 425 -19.46 16.74 17.65
C ASN A 425 -19.82 15.49 18.48
N GLY A 426 -20.21 15.70 19.74
CA GLY A 426 -20.48 14.65 20.71
C GLY A 426 -19.28 14.25 21.58
N VAL A 427 -18.06 14.69 21.26
CA VAL A 427 -16.89 14.54 22.14
C VAL A 427 -17.11 15.34 23.43
N MET A 428 -16.73 14.74 24.55
CA MET A 428 -16.89 15.29 25.88
C MET A 428 -15.53 15.55 26.53
N LEU A 429 -15.33 16.75 27.08
CA LEU A 429 -14.23 17.09 27.96
C LEU A 429 -14.73 17.07 29.39
N GLU A 430 -14.10 16.27 30.26
CA GLU A 430 -14.46 16.18 31.68
C GLU A 430 -13.27 16.56 32.56
N SER A 431 -13.50 17.42 33.55
CA SER A 431 -12.54 17.69 34.62
C SER A 431 -13.08 17.14 35.95
N VAL A 432 -12.22 16.44 36.69
CA VAL A 432 -12.50 15.97 38.05
C VAL A 432 -11.53 16.67 39.00
N GLU A 433 -12.07 17.53 39.85
CA GLU A 433 -11.30 18.27 40.85
C GLU A 433 -10.93 17.38 42.05
N SER A 434 -9.90 17.79 42.80
CA SER A 434 -9.43 17.06 43.99
C SER A 434 -10.48 16.84 45.10
N ASP A 435 -11.57 17.62 45.11
CA ASP A 435 -12.67 17.45 46.06
C ASP A 435 -13.78 16.51 45.55
N GLY A 436 -13.61 15.97 44.33
CA GLY A 436 -14.55 15.08 43.65
C GLY A 436 -15.61 15.79 42.81
N THR A 437 -15.54 17.12 42.68
CA THR A 437 -16.40 17.87 41.75
C THR A 437 -16.08 17.46 40.31
N THR A 438 -17.11 17.18 39.52
CA THR A 438 -16.98 16.81 38.11
C THR A 438 -17.69 17.84 37.25
N LEU A 439 -16.97 18.39 36.28
CA LEU A 439 -17.50 19.29 35.25
C LEU A 439 -17.35 18.59 33.89
N THR A 440 -18.38 18.68 33.04
CA THR A 440 -18.34 18.12 31.67
C THR A 440 -18.84 19.11 30.63
N TYR A 441 -18.02 19.35 29.61
CA TYR A 441 -18.37 20.07 28.39
C TYR A 441 -18.58 19.09 27.24
N THR A 442 -19.65 19.24 26.47
CA THR A 442 -19.91 18.43 25.27
C THR A 442 -19.94 19.32 24.05
N VAL A 443 -19.14 18.97 23.06
CA VAL A 443 -19.17 19.64 21.76
C VAL A 443 -20.52 19.37 21.10
N SER A 444 -21.27 20.41 20.77
CA SER A 444 -22.64 20.30 20.24
C SER A 444 -22.80 20.75 18.79
N THR A 445 -21.69 21.05 18.13
CA THR A 445 -21.63 21.53 16.74
C THR A 445 -20.55 20.76 16.00
N ASP A 446 -20.70 20.61 14.69
CA ASP A 446 -19.65 20.01 13.87
C ASP A 446 -18.39 20.89 13.93
N ALA A 447 -17.28 20.25 14.27
CA ALA A 447 -15.96 20.83 14.35
C ALA A 447 -14.97 19.73 13.98
N PHE A 448 -14.20 19.93 12.92
CA PHE A 448 -13.37 18.89 12.34
C PHE A 448 -11.91 19.08 12.75
N LEU A 449 -11.20 17.98 12.99
CA LEU A 449 -9.80 17.94 13.37
C LEU A 449 -9.05 16.95 12.46
N ALA A 450 -8.08 17.45 11.70
CA ALA A 450 -7.33 16.66 10.73
C ALA A 450 -6.40 15.67 11.42
N PRO A 451 -5.98 14.59 10.71
CA PRO A 451 -4.83 13.80 11.10
C PRO A 451 -3.61 14.67 11.35
N ASP A 452 -2.87 14.36 12.41
CA ASP A 452 -1.65 15.06 12.82
C ASP A 452 -1.82 16.57 13.05
N ASP A 453 -3.05 17.02 13.36
CA ASP A 453 -3.38 18.41 13.62
C ASP A 453 -3.88 18.59 15.07
N TYR A 454 -3.95 19.86 15.49
CA TYR A 454 -4.23 20.29 16.85
C TYR A 454 -5.55 21.08 16.93
N PHE A 455 -6.32 20.87 17.99
CA PHE A 455 -7.58 21.59 18.23
C PHE A 455 -7.60 22.22 19.62
N LEU A 456 -7.88 23.52 19.69
CA LEU A 456 -7.89 24.26 20.95
C LEU A 456 -9.29 24.40 21.52
N PHE A 457 -9.39 24.08 22.81
CA PHE A 457 -10.54 24.41 23.64
C PHE A 457 -10.14 25.51 24.62
N VAL A 458 -10.76 26.67 24.48
CA VAL A 458 -10.44 27.86 25.25
C VAL A 458 -11.59 28.21 26.19
N GLU A 459 -11.28 28.69 27.38
CA GLU A 459 -12.31 28.92 28.39
C GLU A 459 -13.25 30.07 28.05
N ASN A 460 -12.69 31.25 27.73
CA ASN A 460 -13.47 32.48 27.63
C ASN A 460 -13.42 33.11 26.24
N SER A 461 -12.23 33.44 25.74
CA SER A 461 -12.07 34.05 24.43
C SER A 461 -10.78 33.68 23.75
N SER A 462 -10.89 33.24 22.50
CA SER A 462 -9.76 32.99 21.60
C SER A 462 -9.01 34.27 21.20
N ALA A 463 -9.68 35.43 21.24
CA ALA A 463 -9.08 36.72 20.88
C ALA A 463 -7.92 37.13 21.80
N GLU A 464 -7.83 36.51 22.98
CA GLU A 464 -6.83 36.80 24.01
C GLU A 464 -5.58 35.93 23.88
N LEU A 465 -5.61 34.85 23.08
CA LEU A 465 -4.44 34.02 22.77
C LEU A 465 -3.52 34.60 21.68
N GLY A 466 -3.96 35.62 20.95
CA GLY A 466 -3.16 36.31 19.92
C GLY A 466 -3.47 35.89 18.49
N VAL A 467 -2.89 36.66 17.54
CA VAL A 467 -3.14 36.55 16.08
C VAL A 467 -2.37 35.43 15.38
N SER A 468 -1.45 34.76 16.09
CA SER A 468 -0.61 33.68 15.55
C SER A 468 -1.15 32.28 15.83
N VAL A 469 -2.22 32.17 16.61
CA VAL A 469 -2.82 30.89 17.00
C VAL A 469 -3.77 30.39 15.89
N VAL A 470 -3.84 29.08 15.67
CA VAL A 470 -4.64 28.43 14.61
C VAL A 470 -6.15 28.74 14.73
N ASP A 471 -6.87 28.78 13.62
CA ASP A 471 -8.29 29.21 13.50
C ASP A 471 -9.32 28.08 13.70
N ASN A 472 -9.02 27.09 14.54
CA ASN A 472 -9.91 25.96 14.84
C ASN A 472 -10.11 25.84 16.36
N ARG A 473 -11.00 26.67 16.91
CA ARG A 473 -11.18 26.78 18.38
C ARG A 473 -12.64 26.66 18.79
N LEU A 474 -12.87 25.94 19.88
CA LEU A 474 -14.16 25.92 20.57
C LEU A 474 -14.05 26.62 21.92
N VAL A 475 -15.11 27.34 22.25
CA VAL A 475 -15.22 28.06 23.53
C VAL A 475 -16.19 27.28 24.42
N TYR A 476 -15.71 26.80 25.57
CA TYR A 476 -16.52 26.05 26.54
C TYR A 476 -17.17 26.93 27.63
N ASN A 477 -17.35 28.23 27.34
CA ASN A 477 -17.67 29.31 28.29
C ASN A 477 -19.02 29.20 29.01
N GLN A 478 -19.06 28.29 29.97
CA GLN A 478 -19.48 28.57 31.34
C GLN A 478 -18.41 27.91 32.22
N VAL A 479 -17.80 28.63 33.18
CA VAL A 479 -16.87 28.04 34.19
C VAL A 479 -17.50 26.86 34.98
N THR A 480 -18.79 26.57 34.74
CA THR A 480 -19.54 25.41 35.25
C THR A 480 -19.52 24.17 34.36
N GLU A 481 -18.96 24.22 33.16
CA GLU A 481 -19.00 23.11 32.19
C GLU A 481 -17.66 22.37 32.11
N PHE A 482 -16.52 23.03 32.10
CA PHE A 482 -15.20 22.38 32.18
C PHE A 482 -14.19 23.39 32.73
N ASN A 483 -13.16 22.95 33.45
CA ASN A 483 -12.10 23.84 33.90
C ASN A 483 -10.73 23.14 33.97
N ALA A 484 -9.69 23.86 33.55
CA ALA A 484 -8.30 23.48 33.75
C ALA A 484 -7.64 24.39 34.78
N GLU A 485 -8.27 24.54 35.95
CA GLU A 485 -7.90 25.53 36.99
C GLU A 485 -6.69 25.12 37.86
N GLN A 486 -6.16 26.10 38.60
CA GLN A 486 -5.13 25.88 39.61
C GLN A 486 -5.61 24.86 40.66
N GLY A 487 -4.94 23.73 40.74
CA GLY A 487 -5.28 22.68 41.69
C GLY A 487 -4.70 21.33 41.27
N SER A 488 -5.25 20.25 41.82
CA SER A 488 -4.99 18.90 41.31
C SER A 488 -6.26 18.38 40.66
N ASN A 489 -6.23 18.24 39.34
CA ASN A 489 -7.38 17.79 38.56
C ASN A 489 -6.98 16.59 37.69
N ASP A 490 -7.97 15.78 37.37
CA ASP A 490 -7.89 14.71 36.38
C ASP A 490 -8.78 15.11 35.20
N LEU A 491 -8.19 15.22 34.01
CA LEU A 491 -8.87 15.55 32.77
C LEU A 491 -9.16 14.27 31.99
N TYR A 492 -10.28 14.23 31.29
CA TYR A 492 -10.65 13.13 30.42
C TYR A 492 -11.23 13.67 29.12
N VAL A 493 -10.82 13.08 28.00
CA VAL A 493 -11.55 13.17 26.74
C VAL A 493 -12.38 11.89 26.60
N LYS A 494 -13.68 12.04 26.35
CA LYS A 494 -14.63 10.92 26.31
C LYS A 494 -15.55 11.02 25.11
N THR A 495 -16.16 9.90 24.76
CA THR A 495 -17.24 9.81 23.79
C THR A 495 -18.27 8.76 24.21
N ILE A 496 -19.35 8.65 23.44
CA ILE A 496 -20.33 7.56 23.51
C ILE A 496 -20.22 6.75 22.22
N ASP A 497 -19.91 5.45 22.31
CA ASP A 497 -19.83 4.57 21.15
C ASP A 497 -21.20 4.26 20.53
N GLY A 498 -21.21 3.55 19.39
CA GLY A 498 -22.42 3.15 18.69
C GLY A 498 -23.39 2.28 19.51
N ASP A 499 -22.93 1.63 20.58
CA ASP A 499 -23.73 0.83 21.50
C ASP A 499 -24.26 1.64 22.70
N GLY A 500 -23.87 2.91 22.81
CA GLY A 500 -24.28 3.81 23.89
C GLY A 500 -23.39 3.74 25.14
N ALA A 501 -22.23 3.10 25.08
CA ALA A 501 -21.28 3.02 26.18
C ALA A 501 -20.30 4.20 26.17
N THR A 502 -19.93 4.68 27.36
CA THR A 502 -18.90 5.71 27.50
C THR A 502 -17.51 5.14 27.25
N VAL A 503 -16.79 5.72 26.31
CA VAL A 503 -15.41 5.41 25.99
C VAL A 503 -14.53 6.56 26.45
N ILE A 504 -13.44 6.26 27.16
CA ILE A 504 -12.37 7.23 27.46
C ILE A 504 -11.40 7.17 26.30
N LEU A 505 -11.19 8.30 25.64
CA LEU A 505 -10.26 8.46 24.52
C LEU A 505 -8.85 8.78 25.02
N ASP A 506 -8.76 9.62 26.06
CA ASP A 506 -7.52 9.93 26.76
C ASP A 506 -7.80 10.45 28.18
N ASP A 507 -6.79 10.41 29.05
CA ASP A 507 -6.84 10.93 30.41
C ASP A 507 -5.52 11.60 30.82
N LEU A 508 -5.59 12.70 31.57
CA LEU A 508 -4.42 13.46 32.03
C LEU A 508 -4.59 13.98 33.46
N SER A 509 -3.70 13.58 34.36
CA SER A 509 -3.67 14.04 35.76
C SER A 509 -2.55 15.05 36.03
N TYR A 510 -2.87 16.24 36.56
CA TYR A 510 -1.88 17.27 36.91
C TYR A 510 -2.05 17.84 38.32
N THR A 511 -1.04 18.60 38.78
CA THR A 511 -1.08 19.40 40.02
C THR A 511 -0.38 20.76 39.86
N PHE A 512 -1.03 21.84 40.28
CA PHE A 512 -0.44 23.18 40.39
C PHE A 512 0.15 23.42 41.80
N GLY A 513 1.46 23.68 41.92
CA GLY A 513 2.11 24.11 43.19
C GLY A 513 3.44 23.42 43.58
N ASN A 514 4.03 23.84 44.72
CA ASN A 514 5.30 23.30 45.26
C ASN A 514 5.05 21.96 46.01
N PRO A 515 5.85 20.88 45.80
CA PRO A 515 5.41 19.50 46.00
C PRO A 515 5.58 18.96 47.43
N THR A 516 5.95 19.78 48.41
CA THR A 516 6.57 19.26 49.65
C THR A 516 5.71 18.34 50.53
N THR A 517 4.44 18.04 50.24
CA THR A 517 3.66 17.14 51.12
C THR A 517 2.69 16.11 50.52
N VAL A 518 2.28 16.08 49.24
CA VAL A 518 1.17 15.15 48.86
C VAL A 518 1.16 14.49 47.46
N ALA A 519 1.75 15.04 46.39
CA ALA A 519 1.48 14.52 45.02
C ALA A 519 2.73 13.96 44.31
N LYS A 520 3.21 12.77 44.70
CA LYS A 520 4.11 11.98 43.83
C LYS A 520 3.25 11.40 42.68
N GLY A 521 3.60 11.69 41.43
CA GLY A 521 2.91 11.11 40.26
C GLY A 521 2.03 12.07 39.42
N ARG A 522 2.10 13.39 39.62
CA ARG A 522 1.34 14.40 38.84
C ARG A 522 2.28 15.49 38.29
N TRP A 523 1.93 16.08 37.15
CA TRP A 523 2.70 17.14 36.47
C TRP A 523 2.69 18.51 37.20
N LYS A 524 3.74 19.35 37.04
CA LYS A 524 3.91 20.68 37.67
C LYS A 524 4.05 21.86 36.67
N SER A 525 3.24 22.93 36.79
CA SER A 525 3.31 24.11 35.91
C SER A 525 3.74 25.35 36.66
N ALA A 526 4.60 26.14 36.01
CA ALA A 526 4.95 27.47 36.45
C ALA A 526 3.88 28.48 36.00
N LEU A 527 3.81 29.63 36.67
CA LEU A 527 2.96 30.74 36.25
C LEU A 527 3.31 31.16 34.81
N GLY A 528 2.31 31.13 33.93
CA GLY A 528 2.44 31.53 32.53
C GLY A 528 3.17 30.56 31.63
N ALA A 529 3.22 29.26 31.96
CA ALA A 529 3.72 28.24 31.05
C ALA A 529 2.75 27.07 30.93
N SER A 530 2.48 26.64 29.71
CA SER A 530 1.72 25.41 29.42
C SER A 530 2.56 24.15 29.63
N TYR A 531 1.88 23.00 29.67
CA TYR A 531 2.50 21.69 29.54
C TYR A 531 2.36 21.20 28.12
N GLU A 532 3.43 20.68 27.54
CA GLU A 532 3.51 20.22 26.17
C GLU A 532 3.96 18.76 26.12
N LEU A 533 3.15 17.90 25.50
CA LEU A 533 3.44 16.49 25.26
C LEU A 533 4.52 16.35 24.16
N GLN A 534 5.59 15.65 24.48
CA GLN A 534 6.74 15.42 23.61
C GLN A 534 6.66 14.10 22.84
N ILE A 535 5.78 13.19 23.29
CA ILE A 535 5.55 11.90 22.66
C ILE A 535 4.07 11.84 22.26
N LEU A 536 3.76 12.29 21.05
CA LEU A 536 2.39 12.32 20.50
C LEU A 536 1.82 10.91 20.21
N ASN A 537 2.59 9.84 20.43
CA ASN A 537 2.15 8.47 20.21
C ASN A 537 1.67 7.82 21.51
N TYR A 538 0.36 7.60 21.60
CA TYR A 538 -0.32 6.94 22.72
C TYR A 538 0.25 5.54 23.05
N LEU A 539 0.71 4.80 22.03
CA LEU A 539 1.20 3.42 22.12
C LEU A 539 2.73 3.30 22.06
N ALA A 540 3.48 4.39 22.22
CA ALA A 540 4.94 4.34 22.19
C ALA A 540 5.46 3.26 23.17
N ASN A 541 6.32 2.35 22.67
CA ASN A 541 6.89 1.22 23.41
C ASN A 541 5.90 0.12 23.85
N GLY A 542 4.71 0.04 23.26
CA GLY A 542 3.73 -1.01 23.55
C GLY A 542 3.06 -0.88 24.93
N SER A 543 3.18 0.30 25.57
CA SER A 543 2.46 0.63 26.80
C SER A 543 1.17 1.36 26.46
N THR A 544 0.05 0.91 27.00
CA THR A 544 -1.20 1.69 27.02
C THR A 544 -1.00 2.88 27.96
N GLY A 545 -0.94 4.10 27.43
CA GLY A 545 -0.71 5.33 28.21
C GLY A 545 0.76 5.80 28.21
N ALA A 546 1.49 5.61 27.12
CA ALA A 546 2.85 6.15 27.00
C ALA A 546 2.87 7.69 27.05
N ASN A 547 1.80 8.33 26.57
CA ASN A 547 1.55 9.77 26.74
C ASN A 547 1.28 10.14 28.22
N ASN A 548 0.93 9.21 29.09
CA ASN A 548 0.68 9.47 30.53
C ASN A 548 1.95 9.28 31.39
N ASP A 549 3.09 8.91 30.79
CA ASP A 549 4.37 8.83 31.49
C ASP A 549 4.87 10.24 31.84
N LEU A 550 5.26 10.45 33.10
CA LEU A 550 5.90 11.67 33.62
C LEU A 550 7.16 12.14 32.85
N ARG A 551 7.67 11.36 31.90
CA ARG A 551 8.79 11.69 31.02
C ARG A 551 8.36 12.15 29.63
N ALA A 552 7.09 11.97 29.28
CA ALA A 552 6.56 12.29 27.96
C ALA A 552 6.18 13.77 27.81
N TRP A 553 6.12 14.58 28.89
CA TRP A 553 5.74 15.99 28.84
C TRP A 553 6.82 16.89 29.42
N CYS A 554 6.82 18.15 28.97
CA CYS A 554 7.61 19.21 29.56
C CYS A 554 6.80 20.49 29.76
N VAL A 555 7.36 21.42 30.53
CA VAL A 555 6.85 22.78 30.62
C VAL A 555 7.38 23.57 29.42
N ALA A 556 6.50 24.32 28.77
CA ALA A 556 6.83 25.14 27.60
C ALA A 556 8.07 26.01 27.85
N GLY A 557 8.93 26.05 26.84
CA GLY A 557 10.23 26.69 26.94
C GLY A 557 10.23 28.22 26.96
N ALA A 558 11.39 28.84 27.20
CA ALA A 558 11.58 30.30 27.09
C ALA A 558 11.49 30.85 25.64
N GLY A 559 10.87 30.10 24.73
CA GLY A 559 10.55 30.50 23.36
C GLY A 559 9.47 31.57 23.30
N VAL A 560 9.35 32.21 22.14
CA VAL A 560 8.61 33.46 21.90
C VAL A 560 7.19 33.41 22.49
N PRO A 561 6.77 34.36 23.34
CA PRO A 561 5.42 34.38 23.90
C PRO A 561 4.38 34.40 22.77
N TYR A 562 3.40 33.50 22.82
CA TYR A 562 2.32 33.40 21.82
C TYR A 562 1.35 34.60 21.91
N SER A 563 1.33 35.32 23.04
CA SER A 563 0.63 36.59 23.22
C SER A 563 1.57 37.78 23.00
N SER A 564 1.78 38.21 21.75
CA SER A 564 2.72 39.31 21.46
C SER A 564 2.10 40.64 21.04
N THR A 565 0.78 40.76 20.84
CA THR A 565 0.20 42.05 20.38
C THR A 565 -1.17 42.40 20.96
N TYR A 566 -1.13 43.34 21.92
CA TYR A 566 -1.92 44.59 21.96
C TYR A 566 -3.21 44.72 22.80
N ILE A 567 -3.12 44.58 24.14
CA ILE A 567 -3.68 45.57 25.08
C ILE A 567 -2.66 45.78 26.22
N ASN A 568 -1.96 46.92 26.26
CA ASN A 568 -1.09 47.39 27.36
C ASN A 568 0.29 46.72 27.62
N GLY A 569 0.95 46.11 26.64
CA GLY A 569 2.42 45.92 26.67
C GLY A 569 3.03 45.20 27.90
N ALA A 570 2.28 44.32 28.56
CA ALA A 570 2.68 43.69 29.83
C ALA A 570 2.47 42.16 29.92
N ASP A 571 1.83 41.51 28.93
CA ASP A 571 1.53 40.06 28.95
C ASP A 571 2.50 39.20 28.11
N THR A 572 3.77 39.59 28.02
CA THR A 572 4.84 38.86 27.31
C THR A 572 5.33 37.60 28.04
N TYR A 573 4.58 37.07 29.00
CA TYR A 573 5.05 36.01 29.92
C TYR A 573 4.42 34.64 29.67
N ASN A 574 3.31 34.56 28.92
CA ASN A 574 2.68 33.29 28.59
C ASN A 574 3.44 32.56 27.48
N ARG A 575 3.78 31.31 27.76
CA ARG A 575 4.64 30.43 26.95
C ARG A 575 3.91 29.12 26.67
N GLY A 576 3.99 28.68 25.42
CA GLY A 576 3.26 27.55 24.87
C GLY A 576 3.24 27.62 23.34
N THR A 577 2.70 26.58 22.71
CA THR A 577 2.53 26.45 21.25
C THR A 577 1.07 26.18 20.88
N PRO A 578 0.08 26.97 21.35
CA PRO A 578 -1.31 26.64 21.13
C PRO A 578 -1.65 26.62 19.63
N GLY A 579 -2.13 25.48 19.17
CA GLY A 579 -2.50 25.18 17.80
C GLY A 579 -1.32 24.76 16.91
N ASP A 580 -0.11 24.67 17.46
CA ASP A 580 1.12 24.39 16.72
C ASP A 580 1.84 23.16 17.30
N PRO A 581 2.77 22.54 16.55
CA PRO A 581 3.60 21.47 17.09
C PRO A 581 4.32 21.88 18.38
N ASN A 582 4.18 21.03 19.41
CA ASN A 582 4.77 21.21 20.73
C ASN A 582 6.27 21.56 20.67
N SER A 583 6.67 22.55 21.46
CA SER A 583 8.07 22.94 21.53
C SER A 583 8.92 21.85 22.19
N GLY A 584 10.16 21.70 21.74
CA GLY A 584 11.07 20.73 22.34
C GLY A 584 11.39 21.08 23.80
N CYS A 585 11.55 20.05 24.65
CA CYS A 585 11.95 20.19 26.05
C CYS A 585 13.07 21.21 26.27
N CYS A 586 12.88 22.11 27.24
CA CYS A 586 13.96 22.98 27.68
C CYS A 586 15.00 22.22 28.51
N VAL A 587 16.08 21.81 27.85
CA VAL A 587 17.25 21.26 28.52
C VAL A 587 18.17 22.41 28.94
N ASN A 588 18.45 22.50 30.24
CA ASN A 588 19.27 23.55 30.85
C ASN A 588 20.58 23.81 30.05
N GLY A 589 20.74 25.03 29.52
CA GLY A 589 21.99 25.47 28.86
C GLY A 589 22.04 25.40 27.33
N THR A 590 20.98 24.95 26.64
CA THR A 590 20.87 25.00 25.17
C THR A 590 19.54 25.66 24.78
N ASN A 591 19.50 26.40 23.67
CA ASN A 591 18.34 27.16 23.16
C ASN A 591 17.90 28.39 23.98
N GLY A 592 18.84 29.19 24.51
CA GLY A 592 18.54 30.53 25.04
C GLY A 592 17.77 30.57 26.37
N CYS A 593 17.46 29.42 26.96
CA CYS A 593 16.91 29.31 28.30
C CYS A 593 17.99 29.71 29.32
N THR A 594 17.83 30.87 29.95
CA THR A 594 18.72 31.33 31.02
C THR A 594 18.12 30.92 32.36
N ALA A 595 18.90 30.16 33.14
CA ALA A 595 18.57 29.64 34.46
C ALA A 595 18.50 30.72 35.56
N THR A 596 18.04 31.94 35.22
CA THR A 596 17.97 33.07 36.16
C THR A 596 16.56 33.39 36.64
N ASP A 597 15.53 32.65 36.18
CA ASP A 597 14.24 32.66 36.87
C ASP A 597 14.29 31.61 37.98
N ASP A 598 14.56 32.07 39.20
CA ASP A 598 14.72 31.31 40.45
C ASP A 598 13.48 30.45 40.85
N ASN A 599 12.47 30.31 39.98
CA ASN A 599 11.26 29.51 40.16
C ASN A 599 11.25 28.20 39.35
N PHE A 600 12.27 27.91 38.54
CA PHE A 600 12.34 26.70 37.69
C PHE A 600 13.20 25.55 38.26
N GLN A 601 13.64 25.64 39.52
CA GLN A 601 14.67 24.74 40.07
C GLN A 601 14.22 23.32 40.47
N ASP A 602 12.97 22.92 40.25
CA ASP A 602 12.46 21.60 40.67
C ASP A 602 12.02 20.69 39.50
N ILE A 603 12.65 20.81 38.33
CA ILE A 603 12.64 19.78 37.29
C ILE A 603 13.95 19.00 37.42
N TYR A 604 14.03 18.14 38.43
CA TYR A 604 15.09 17.15 38.50
C TYR A 604 14.96 16.19 37.32
N ALA A 605 16.10 16.00 36.66
CA ALA A 605 16.33 15.14 35.52
C ALA A 605 15.65 13.77 35.69
N VAL A 606 14.69 13.48 34.82
CA VAL A 606 14.39 12.10 34.45
C VAL A 606 14.47 12.01 32.93
N GLY A 607 15.66 11.63 32.44
CA GLY A 607 15.79 10.97 31.15
C GLY A 607 16.12 11.82 29.93
N ALA A 608 17.18 12.63 29.98
CA ALA A 608 17.95 12.87 28.76
C ALA A 608 18.71 11.58 28.40
N VAL A 609 18.07 10.64 27.71
CA VAL A 609 18.76 9.53 27.04
C VAL A 609 18.61 9.76 25.54
N ILE A 610 19.73 10.16 24.95
CA ILE A 610 19.95 10.24 23.51
C ILE A 610 19.61 8.87 22.91
N TYR A 611 18.75 8.85 21.88
CA TYR A 611 18.47 7.67 21.08
C TYR A 611 19.78 7.04 20.59
N GLY A 612 20.04 5.80 21.02
CA GLY A 612 21.21 5.04 20.60
C GLY A 612 21.36 3.72 21.33
N TYR A 613 20.70 2.68 20.80
CA TYR A 613 20.83 1.25 21.13
C TYR A 613 20.18 0.74 22.42
N ALA A 614 19.50 -0.40 22.23
CA ALA A 614 18.85 -1.20 23.25
C ALA A 614 19.81 -1.53 24.41
N ALA A 615 19.49 -1.06 25.61
CA ALA A 615 20.06 -1.56 26.85
C ALA A 615 18.91 -1.91 27.80
N THR A 616 18.80 -3.20 28.09
CA THR A 616 17.97 -3.73 29.16
C THR A 616 18.67 -3.43 30.48
N SER A 617 18.00 -2.70 31.37
CA SER A 617 18.44 -2.20 32.71
C SER A 617 19.33 -0.96 32.72
N ILE A 618 18.86 0.11 33.38
CA ILE A 618 19.64 1.28 33.80
C ILE A 618 19.33 1.53 35.28
N SER A 619 20.38 1.53 36.11
CA SER A 619 20.37 1.90 37.52
C SER A 619 20.35 3.43 37.69
N THR A 620 19.64 3.92 38.71
CA THR A 620 19.52 5.35 39.04
C THR A 620 20.74 5.85 39.83
N LEU A 621 21.36 6.95 39.38
CA LEU A 621 22.33 7.72 40.16
C LEU A 621 21.58 8.69 41.08
N GLY A 622 21.64 8.45 42.39
CA GLY A 622 21.19 9.40 43.41
C GLY A 622 22.36 10.26 43.90
N LEU A 623 22.25 11.58 43.78
CA LEU A 623 23.12 12.52 44.50
C LEU A 623 22.30 13.15 45.63
N ASP A 624 22.67 12.86 46.87
CA ASP A 624 22.15 13.56 48.05
C ASP A 624 23.05 14.78 48.34
N TRP A 625 22.43 15.95 48.53
CA TRP A 625 23.16 17.17 48.88
C TRP A 625 23.09 17.33 50.40
N ASP A 626 24.22 17.13 51.07
CA ASP A 626 24.33 17.30 52.52
C ASP A 626 23.93 18.73 52.94
N ALA A 627 22.98 18.82 53.87
CA ALA A 627 22.42 20.04 54.40
C ALA A 627 23.29 20.65 55.52
N ASP A 628 24.60 20.42 55.48
CA ASP A 628 25.54 20.85 56.52
C ASP A 628 26.59 21.88 56.08
N GLY A 629 26.38 22.59 54.97
CA GLY A 629 26.97 23.93 54.77
C GLY A 629 28.50 24.06 54.81
N GLU A 630 29.25 22.98 54.58
CA GLU A 630 30.70 23.03 54.39
C GLU A 630 31.03 22.92 52.90
N ASN A 631 31.88 23.82 52.42
CA ASN A 631 32.31 23.89 51.03
C ASN A 631 33.27 22.74 50.68
N GLU A 632 33.07 22.16 49.49
CA GLU A 632 33.99 21.30 48.71
C GLU A 632 34.09 19.81 49.11
N SER A 633 33.11 18.98 48.72
CA SER A 633 33.34 17.60 48.23
C SER A 633 32.05 16.95 47.69
N VAL A 634 32.04 16.51 46.42
CA VAL A 634 31.00 15.62 45.86
C VAL A 634 31.45 14.18 46.10
N HIS A 635 30.71 13.42 46.89
CA HIS A 635 30.90 11.97 47.03
C HIS A 635 29.73 11.27 46.35
N GLY A 636 29.99 10.55 45.27
CA GLY A 636 28.99 9.68 44.64
C GLY A 636 28.97 8.32 45.34
N TYR A 637 27.80 7.90 45.83
CA TYR A 637 27.59 6.54 46.30
C TYR A 637 26.92 5.73 45.18
N TRP A 638 27.46 4.55 44.91
CA TRP A 638 26.78 3.50 44.15
C TRP A 638 26.01 2.66 45.16
N ASP A 639 24.69 2.64 45.06
CA ASP A 639 23.86 1.81 45.91
C ASP A 639 23.09 0.80 45.04
N ASP A 640 23.65 -0.40 44.92
CA ASP A 640 22.91 -1.58 44.46
C ASP A 640 22.03 -2.05 45.63
N TYR A 641 20.82 -1.52 45.75
CA TYR A 641 19.84 -1.98 46.73
C TYR A 641 18.78 -2.87 46.07
N ILE A 642 18.92 -4.18 46.26
CA ILE A 642 17.78 -5.11 46.23
C ILE A 642 17.59 -5.60 47.67
N ASP A 643 16.53 -5.12 48.31
CA ASP A 643 16.00 -5.71 49.54
C ASP A 643 15.16 -6.93 49.14
N GLU A 644 15.79 -8.11 49.07
CA GLU A 644 15.13 -9.36 48.65
C GLU A 644 14.20 -9.95 49.73
N ASP A 645 14.22 -9.46 50.98
CA ASP A 645 13.40 -9.96 52.09
C ASP A 645 12.45 -8.95 52.74
N GLY A 646 12.51 -7.68 52.36
CA GLY A 646 11.50 -6.64 52.64
C GLY A 646 11.45 -6.18 54.09
N ASP A 647 12.55 -6.29 54.84
CA ASP A 647 12.58 -5.97 56.28
C ASP A 647 13.27 -4.64 56.63
N GLY A 648 13.89 -3.96 55.65
CA GLY A 648 14.32 -2.57 55.78
C GLY A 648 15.55 -2.31 56.66
N GLU A 649 16.43 -3.30 56.88
CA GLU A 649 17.71 -3.09 57.59
C GLU A 649 18.93 -3.53 56.74
N PRO A 650 20.02 -2.73 56.67
CA PRO A 650 21.16 -3.01 55.79
C PRO A 650 22.06 -4.16 56.25
N ALA A 651 22.38 -5.08 55.34
CA ALA A 651 23.34 -6.15 55.54
C ALA A 651 24.78 -5.75 55.11
N SER A 652 25.56 -5.32 56.09
CA SER A 652 27.04 -5.33 56.14
C SER A 652 27.84 -4.22 55.44
N THR A 653 28.90 -3.84 56.15
CA THR A 653 29.91 -2.84 55.82
C THR A 653 31.08 -3.48 55.08
N ASP A 654 31.21 -3.29 53.77
CA ASP A 654 32.50 -3.48 53.11
C ASP A 654 32.64 -2.54 51.92
N SER A 655 33.68 -1.71 51.97
CA SER A 655 33.99 -0.68 50.99
C SER A 655 35.39 -0.96 50.47
N ASP A 656 35.52 -1.70 49.37
CA ASP A 656 36.76 -1.79 48.58
C ASP A 656 36.47 -2.60 47.28
N ASP A 657 35.93 -1.94 46.25
CA ASP A 657 36.25 -2.28 44.85
C ASP A 657 35.92 -1.09 43.93
N LEU A 658 36.95 -0.39 43.47
CA LEU A 658 36.85 0.63 42.41
C LEU A 658 37.76 0.19 41.26
N ASP A 659 37.15 -0.24 40.16
CA ASP A 659 37.84 -0.45 38.87
C ASP A 659 37.87 0.87 38.08
N GLU A 660 39.04 1.22 37.56
CA GLU A 660 39.44 2.53 37.02
C GLU A 660 39.08 2.72 35.53
N THR A 661 38.12 1.98 34.96
CA THR A 661 37.87 2.04 33.50
C THR A 661 36.42 2.21 33.10
N VAL A 662 35.81 3.37 33.41
CA VAL A 662 34.71 3.93 32.61
C VAL A 662 34.82 5.47 32.66
N GLN A 663 35.11 6.10 31.52
CA GLN A 663 35.05 7.55 31.30
C GLN A 663 33.82 7.92 30.49
#